data_AF-A0A4U8WGZ5-F1
#
_entry.id   AF-A0A4U8WGZ5-F1
#
_cell.length_a   1.000
_cell.length_b   1.000
_cell.length_c   1.000
_cell.angle_alpha   90.00
_cell.angle_beta   90.00
_cell.angle_gamma   90.00
#
_symmetry.space_group_name_H-M   'P 1'
#
loop_
_entity.id
_entity.type
_entity.pdbx_description
1 polymer ?
#
loop_
_entity_poly.entity_id
_entity_poly.type
_entity_poly.pdbx_seq_one_letter_code
_entity_poly.pdbx_strand_id
1 'polypeptide(L)'
;MHKFNVNKFLMKIAFVVLMLFSLICFAQNIYFKLSEKDNFDSKTFQKNIEKLNVEVLKRYKNSDTIKYYDNIFRFYILNENYYKGLFYLNKIREVPAYKDLHYKDIIGIQFELYALAKLDNQKNNFNERYEDVFEKKMESLPRKSKIFLKDYFIHEEQNLKNQISNFLNTDIIKDSISLKNAIRLCRHYIAYKIAKETYNIAKPLIKKLDEQSYSVQDSIIVKTKTGNEIALYYILNKQVKQPQPSILRFSTYTRNDDYYISAAKVNSERGYNIVYACSRGVYLSKSENTPFEFEVEDVNEVIDWITKQSWSNGEIGMIGGSYDGFSQWAATKNLHPALKTIVPSASVGFGIDFPMYNNCFSPYMLQWLSYVNRITDYTTFNDEKKWLSVYNSYYKNGTAFNKLDNIYGKTNPIFQKWLAHPSFDAYWQSKIPYKKDFKKINIPVLTFTGYYDADQRGAMYYYNEHNKYNKNANHYLVIGPYGHSGVVSGVTEEYKGYKIDAFANIDIEDISYQWFDYVLKGKHKPKFLKDKVNYQVMGSNQWKSVPSIDKISNKKLRFFLNRNKLEKIKSSPGFIIQNIDFKNRRDTLESFNNEKIIDNKIYKRDFYEKLVFESEVFNDSFEINGSFSGELKASINKKDMDITINIYEKLANGQYFKLSHEYFARASYSKDNTKRILLKPNKIETIPIKNTFFTSRKIEKGSQLIILLGVRKSPDAQINYGTGKDVSQESILDAKEPLEIKWYNDSYVEIPVMQK
;
A
#
# COMPACT_ATOMS: atom_id res chain seq x y z
N MET A 1 49.06 -31.60 -48.90
CA MET A 1 48.18 -32.10 -49.98
C MET A 1 46.75 -32.15 -49.48
N HIS A 2 45.86 -31.46 -50.20
CA HIS A 2 44.40 -31.64 -50.31
C HIS A 2 43.50 -31.73 -49.06
N LYS A 3 42.99 -30.58 -48.62
CA LYS A 3 41.59 -30.10 -48.79
C LYS A 3 41.25 -29.05 -47.72
N PHE A 4 41.87 -27.88 -47.90
CA PHE A 4 41.25 -26.60 -47.55
C PHE A 4 40.19 -26.26 -48.63
N ASN A 5 39.22 -25.41 -48.28
CA ASN A 5 38.27 -24.70 -49.18
C ASN A 5 36.94 -25.34 -49.59
N VAL A 6 36.09 -25.72 -48.62
CA VAL A 6 34.62 -25.62 -48.84
C VAL A 6 33.86 -25.04 -47.63
N ASN A 7 34.30 -25.23 -46.38
CA ASN A 7 33.53 -24.76 -45.21
C ASN A 7 33.80 -23.32 -44.72
N LYS A 8 34.68 -22.55 -45.37
CA LYS A 8 34.89 -21.12 -45.06
C LYS A 8 34.13 -20.15 -45.96
N PHE A 9 33.49 -20.63 -47.03
CA PHE A 9 32.68 -19.80 -47.94
C PHE A 9 31.18 -19.81 -47.56
N LEU A 10 30.67 -20.91 -46.98
CA LEU A 10 29.29 -21.00 -46.50
C LEU A 10 29.06 -20.32 -45.13
N MET A 11 30.08 -20.15 -44.30
CA MET A 11 29.96 -19.47 -43.01
C MET A 11 30.02 -17.93 -43.07
N LYS A 12 30.50 -17.34 -44.19
CA LYS A 12 30.44 -15.89 -44.41
C LYS A 12 29.16 -15.42 -45.09
N ILE A 13 28.43 -16.30 -45.79
CA ILE A 13 27.11 -15.97 -46.35
C ILE A 13 26.02 -16.09 -45.27
N ALA A 14 26.15 -17.03 -44.32
CA ALA A 14 25.25 -17.10 -43.16
C ALA A 14 25.42 -15.91 -42.18
N PHE A 15 26.61 -15.31 -42.11
CA PHE A 15 26.86 -14.15 -41.23
C PHE A 15 26.48 -12.79 -41.85
N VAL A 16 26.30 -12.72 -43.17
CA VAL A 16 25.74 -11.51 -43.83
C VAL A 16 24.22 -11.58 -43.93
N VAL A 17 23.62 -12.78 -44.01
CA VAL A 17 22.15 -12.93 -44.05
C VAL A 17 21.49 -12.88 -42.67
N LEU A 18 22.19 -13.24 -41.57
CA LEU A 18 21.64 -13.09 -40.21
C LEU A 18 21.93 -11.73 -39.55
N MET A 19 22.84 -10.91 -40.09
CA MET A 19 22.90 -9.47 -39.75
C MET A 19 21.97 -8.60 -40.61
N LEU A 20 21.34 -9.15 -41.65
CA LEU A 20 20.30 -8.47 -42.44
C LEU A 20 18.86 -8.75 -41.95
N PHE A 21 18.67 -9.66 -40.99
CA PHE A 21 17.35 -9.92 -40.38
C PHE A 21 17.20 -9.40 -38.93
N SER A 22 18.17 -8.65 -38.42
CA SER A 22 18.07 -7.97 -37.11
C SER A 22 17.99 -6.44 -37.19
N LEU A 23 17.84 -5.85 -38.38
CA LEU A 23 17.71 -4.39 -38.57
C LEU A 23 16.62 -4.02 -39.57
N ILE A 24 15.50 -4.76 -39.58
CA ILE A 24 14.29 -4.36 -40.29
C ILE A 24 13.06 -4.46 -39.37
N CYS A 25 13.12 -3.78 -38.22
CA CYS A 25 11.95 -2.99 -37.84
C CYS A 25 12.15 -1.64 -38.51
N PHE A 26 11.86 -1.54 -39.83
CA PHE A 26 11.59 -0.22 -40.39
C PHE A 26 10.50 0.38 -39.51
N ALA A 27 10.82 1.42 -38.74
CA ALA A 27 9.80 2.38 -38.37
C ALA A 27 9.16 2.80 -39.70
N GLN A 28 7.98 2.27 -39.99
CA GLN A 28 7.27 2.60 -41.22
C GLN A 28 6.85 4.06 -41.10
N ASN A 29 7.74 4.94 -41.50
CA ASN A 29 7.48 6.37 -41.51
C ASN A 29 6.35 6.62 -42.51
N ILE A 30 5.37 7.38 -42.06
CA ILE A 30 4.24 7.85 -42.86
C ILE A 30 4.60 9.27 -43.29
N TYR A 31 4.32 9.61 -44.55
CA TYR A 31 4.47 10.98 -45.00
C TYR A 31 3.47 11.88 -44.26
N PHE A 32 3.96 12.94 -43.63
CA PHE A 32 3.16 13.94 -42.94
C PHE A 32 3.78 15.31 -43.13
N LYS A 33 3.21 16.08 -44.06
CA LYS A 33 3.67 17.45 -44.33
C LYS A 33 3.29 18.35 -43.17
N LEU A 34 4.28 18.94 -42.50
CA LEU A 34 4.03 19.89 -41.43
C LEU A 34 3.68 21.26 -42.03
N SER A 35 2.39 21.52 -42.19
CA SER A 35 1.88 22.84 -42.55
C SER A 35 1.36 23.53 -41.29
N GLU A 36 1.81 24.76 -41.01
CA GLU A 36 1.24 25.64 -39.97
C GLU A 36 1.28 25.07 -38.54
N LYS A 37 2.43 25.22 -37.88
CA LYS A 37 2.72 24.65 -36.55
C LYS A 37 1.81 25.13 -35.42
N ASP A 38 1.10 26.24 -35.62
CA ASP A 38 0.30 26.90 -34.59
C ASP A 38 -1.17 27.17 -35.02
N ASN A 39 -1.60 26.64 -36.17
CA ASN A 39 -2.97 26.83 -36.68
C ASN A 39 -3.66 25.48 -36.95
N PHE A 40 -4.05 24.78 -35.87
CA PHE A 40 -4.72 23.46 -35.94
C PHE A 40 -6.14 23.50 -36.52
N ASP A 41 -6.69 24.71 -36.66
CA ASP A 41 -8.01 24.98 -37.23
C ASP A 41 -7.97 25.22 -38.74
N SER A 42 -6.78 25.30 -39.34
CA SER A 42 -6.69 25.48 -40.78
C SER A 42 -7.16 24.25 -41.53
N LYS A 43 -7.88 24.49 -42.65
CA LYS A 43 -8.33 23.42 -43.55
C LYS A 43 -7.16 22.56 -44.05
N THR A 44 -5.99 23.17 -44.21
CA THR A 44 -4.76 22.49 -44.62
C THR A 44 -4.30 21.48 -43.57
N PHE A 45 -4.22 21.90 -42.31
CA PHE A 45 -3.80 21.02 -41.21
C PHE A 45 -4.81 19.88 -40.99
N GLN A 46 -6.11 20.20 -40.97
CA GLN A 46 -7.20 19.22 -40.88
C GLN A 46 -7.06 18.12 -41.94
N LYS A 47 -6.95 18.51 -43.21
CA LYS A 47 -6.81 17.57 -44.33
C LYS A 47 -5.54 16.72 -44.25
N ASN A 48 -4.45 17.27 -43.71
CA ASN A 48 -3.21 16.51 -43.50
C ASN A 48 -3.37 15.47 -42.39
N ILE A 49 -4.05 15.81 -41.30
CA ILE A 49 -4.36 14.87 -40.20
C ILE A 49 -5.33 13.76 -40.66
N GLU A 50 -6.34 14.08 -41.46
CA GLU A 50 -7.26 13.08 -42.03
C GLU A 50 -6.53 12.07 -42.92
N LYS A 51 -5.66 12.56 -43.83
CA LYS A 51 -4.82 11.70 -44.66
C LYS A 51 -3.90 10.82 -43.81
N LEU A 52 -3.27 11.40 -42.78
CA LEU A 52 -2.43 10.66 -41.84
C LEU A 52 -3.25 9.56 -41.14
N ASN A 53 -4.45 9.88 -40.66
CA ASN A 53 -5.32 8.94 -39.95
C ASN A 53 -5.78 7.78 -40.85
N VAL A 54 -6.04 8.02 -42.13
CA VAL A 54 -6.31 6.96 -43.11
C VAL A 54 -5.12 6.00 -43.24
N GLU A 55 -3.89 6.51 -43.32
CA GLU A 55 -2.69 5.68 -43.35
C GLU A 55 -2.44 4.94 -42.03
N VAL A 56 -2.72 5.58 -40.89
CA VAL A 56 -2.65 4.93 -39.56
C VAL A 56 -3.64 3.77 -39.48
N LEU A 57 -4.90 3.97 -39.87
CA LEU A 57 -5.94 2.94 -39.85
C LEU A 57 -5.58 1.70 -40.67
N LYS A 58 -4.92 1.87 -41.83
CA LYS A 58 -4.45 0.76 -42.67
C LYS A 58 -3.36 -0.08 -41.99
N ARG A 59 -2.52 0.56 -41.19
CA ARG A 59 -1.29 -0.05 -40.62
C ARG A 59 -1.43 -0.44 -39.15
N TYR A 60 -2.42 0.09 -38.44
CA TYR A 60 -2.55 -0.11 -36.99
C TYR A 60 -2.95 -1.54 -36.63
N LYS A 61 -2.08 -2.22 -35.89
CA LYS A 61 -2.31 -3.52 -35.28
C LYS A 61 -1.85 -3.47 -33.83
N ASN A 62 -2.60 -4.10 -32.94
CA ASN A 62 -2.19 -4.24 -31.54
C ASN A 62 -2.77 -5.53 -30.96
N SER A 63 -1.93 -6.32 -30.29
CA SER A 63 -2.35 -7.56 -29.63
C SER A 63 -3.12 -7.31 -28.33
N ASP A 64 -2.93 -6.14 -27.71
CA ASP A 64 -3.70 -5.70 -26.56
C ASP A 64 -5.06 -5.18 -27.04
N THR A 65 -6.12 -5.95 -26.74
CA THR A 65 -7.50 -5.67 -27.16
C THR A 65 -8.01 -4.32 -26.67
N ILE A 66 -7.64 -3.92 -25.45
CA ILE A 66 -8.03 -2.61 -24.88
C ILE A 66 -7.38 -1.50 -25.70
N LYS A 67 -6.05 -1.55 -25.88
CA LYS A 67 -5.33 -0.55 -26.67
C LYS A 67 -5.82 -0.52 -28.11
N TYR A 68 -6.14 -1.67 -28.68
CA TYR A 68 -6.65 -1.80 -30.03
C TYR A 68 -7.97 -1.04 -30.18
N TYR A 69 -8.99 -1.38 -29.40
CA TYR A 69 -10.30 -0.73 -29.49
C TYR A 69 -10.23 0.75 -29.11
N ASP A 70 -9.45 1.10 -28.09
CA ASP A 70 -9.24 2.49 -27.65
C ASP A 70 -8.72 3.39 -28.79
N ASN A 71 -7.76 2.91 -29.57
CA ASN A 71 -7.25 3.66 -30.72
C ASN A 71 -8.22 3.64 -31.90
N ILE A 72 -8.78 2.48 -32.24
CA ILE A 72 -9.61 2.30 -33.43
C ILE A 72 -10.87 3.17 -33.36
N PHE A 73 -11.58 3.23 -32.23
CA PHE A 73 -12.79 4.04 -32.15
C PHE A 73 -12.50 5.52 -32.40
N ARG A 74 -11.38 6.03 -31.84
CA ARG A 74 -10.95 7.43 -31.99
C ARG A 74 -10.62 7.76 -33.43
N PHE A 75 -9.95 6.84 -34.13
CA PHE A 75 -9.62 7.03 -35.55
C PHE A 75 -10.87 7.04 -36.44
N TYR A 76 -11.87 6.22 -36.15
CA TYR A 76 -13.14 6.28 -36.89
C TYR A 76 -13.91 7.57 -36.64
N ILE A 77 -13.96 8.06 -35.39
CA ILE A 77 -14.59 9.34 -35.05
C ILE A 77 -13.83 10.51 -35.71
N LEU A 78 -12.50 10.44 -35.79
CA LEU A 78 -11.67 11.44 -36.48
C LEU A 78 -11.99 11.51 -37.99
N ASN A 79 -12.29 10.38 -38.62
CA ASN A 79 -12.77 10.31 -40.01
C ASN A 79 -14.29 10.54 -40.15
N GLU A 80 -14.96 11.02 -39.10
CA GLU A 80 -16.39 11.30 -39.07
C GLU A 80 -17.28 10.07 -39.35
N ASN A 81 -16.72 8.87 -39.21
CA ASN A 81 -17.47 7.61 -39.26
C ASN A 81 -17.99 7.28 -37.85
N TYR A 82 -18.97 8.05 -37.41
CA TYR A 82 -19.51 8.00 -36.05
C TYR A 82 -20.10 6.63 -35.69
N TYR A 83 -20.81 5.96 -36.62
CA TYR A 83 -21.36 4.62 -36.37
C TYR A 83 -20.26 3.58 -36.07
N LYS A 84 -19.18 3.53 -36.87
CA LYS A 84 -18.06 2.62 -36.57
C LYS A 84 -17.31 3.03 -35.31
N GLY A 85 -17.15 4.33 -35.07
CA GLY A 85 -16.59 4.85 -33.82
C GLY A 85 -17.34 4.31 -32.60
N LEU A 86 -18.66 4.50 -32.56
CA LEU A 86 -19.51 4.03 -31.47
C LEU A 86 -19.49 2.51 -31.32
N PHE A 87 -19.46 1.76 -32.42
CA PHE A 87 -19.32 0.29 -32.38
C PHE A 87 -18.06 -0.16 -31.63
N TYR A 88 -16.89 0.38 -31.99
CA TYR A 88 -15.63 0.01 -31.32
C TYR A 88 -15.52 0.58 -29.90
N LEU A 89 -16.18 1.72 -29.62
CA LEU A 89 -16.31 2.24 -28.27
C LEU A 89 -17.12 1.30 -27.36
N ASN A 90 -18.16 0.66 -27.88
CA ASN A 90 -18.88 -0.36 -27.11
C ASN A 90 -18.03 -1.62 -26.92
N LYS A 91 -17.21 -2.01 -27.91
CA LYS A 91 -16.29 -3.15 -27.78
C LYS A 91 -15.23 -2.97 -26.70
N ILE A 92 -14.69 -1.77 -26.49
CA ILE A 92 -13.78 -1.52 -25.37
C ILE A 92 -14.51 -1.67 -24.02
N ARG A 93 -15.77 -1.25 -23.90
CA ARG A 93 -16.56 -1.40 -22.68
C ARG A 93 -16.91 -2.86 -22.39
N GLU A 94 -16.99 -3.72 -23.40
CA GLU A 94 -17.26 -5.17 -23.24
C GLU A 94 -16.05 -5.99 -22.78
N VAL A 95 -14.86 -5.39 -22.66
CA VAL A 95 -13.65 -6.12 -22.24
C VAL A 95 -13.81 -6.62 -20.80
N PRO A 96 -13.48 -7.90 -20.50
CA PRO A 96 -13.67 -8.49 -19.17
C PRO A 96 -13.01 -7.70 -18.02
N ALA A 97 -11.86 -7.07 -18.29
CA ALA A 97 -11.14 -6.25 -17.31
C ALA A 97 -11.96 -5.07 -16.75
N TYR A 98 -13.02 -4.65 -17.44
CA TYR A 98 -13.86 -3.53 -17.02
C TYR A 98 -15.20 -3.95 -16.43
N LYS A 99 -15.48 -5.25 -16.33
CA LYS A 99 -16.79 -5.79 -15.98
C LYS A 99 -17.37 -5.19 -14.69
N ASP A 100 -16.55 -5.03 -13.65
CA ASP A 100 -16.99 -4.65 -12.31
C ASP A 100 -16.65 -3.18 -11.95
N LEU A 101 -16.14 -2.41 -12.90
CA LEU A 101 -15.76 -1.01 -12.68
C LEU A 101 -16.98 -0.10 -12.72
N HIS A 102 -17.14 0.75 -11.70
CA HIS A 102 -18.24 1.71 -11.62
C HIS A 102 -18.26 2.70 -12.79
N TYR A 103 -17.12 2.98 -13.42
CA TYR A 103 -16.99 3.92 -14.54
C TYR A 103 -16.98 3.24 -15.92
N LYS A 104 -17.23 1.93 -16.01
CA LYS A 104 -17.23 1.18 -17.29
C LYS A 104 -18.08 1.86 -18.37
N ASP A 105 -19.30 2.25 -18.03
CA ASP A 105 -20.27 2.80 -18.99
C ASP A 105 -19.93 4.22 -19.47
N ILE A 106 -18.97 4.89 -18.81
CA ILE A 106 -18.52 6.23 -19.18
C ILE A 106 -17.13 6.22 -19.83
N ILE A 107 -16.53 5.06 -20.07
CA ILE A 107 -15.28 4.96 -20.87
C ILE A 107 -15.52 5.62 -22.22
N GLY A 108 -14.78 6.69 -22.53
CA GLY A 108 -14.91 7.45 -23.78
C GLY A 108 -16.23 8.22 -23.94
N ILE A 109 -16.95 8.50 -22.84
CA ILE A 109 -18.25 9.20 -22.87
C ILE A 109 -18.21 10.54 -23.62
N GLN A 110 -17.12 11.30 -23.52
CA GLN A 110 -16.96 12.56 -24.25
C GLN A 110 -17.04 12.36 -25.78
N PHE A 111 -16.46 11.26 -26.27
CA PHE A 111 -16.48 10.88 -27.68
C PHE A 111 -17.84 10.37 -28.12
N GLU A 112 -18.51 9.59 -27.27
CA GLU A 112 -19.87 9.10 -27.50
C GLU A 112 -20.86 10.27 -27.67
N LEU A 113 -20.87 11.19 -26.70
CA LEU A 113 -21.77 12.35 -26.72
C LEU A 113 -21.54 13.23 -27.93
N TYR A 114 -20.27 13.49 -28.28
CA TYR A 114 -19.93 14.22 -29.50
C TYR A 114 -20.43 13.51 -30.77
N ALA A 115 -20.16 12.21 -30.91
CA ALA A 115 -20.57 11.44 -32.07
C ALA A 115 -22.10 11.37 -32.21
N LEU A 116 -22.82 11.17 -31.11
CA LEU A 116 -24.28 11.17 -31.08
C LEU A 116 -24.86 12.56 -31.43
N ALA A 117 -24.29 13.65 -30.91
CA ALA A 117 -24.73 15.01 -31.25
C ALA A 117 -24.45 15.42 -32.71
N LYS A 118 -23.47 14.78 -33.37
CA LYS A 118 -23.22 14.92 -34.81
C LYS A 118 -24.14 14.07 -35.67
N LEU A 119 -24.66 12.96 -35.14
CA LEU A 119 -25.63 12.10 -35.80
C LEU A 119 -27.08 12.59 -35.63
N ASP A 120 -27.34 13.39 -34.59
CA ASP A 120 -28.64 13.99 -34.35
C ASP A 120 -28.95 15.10 -35.37
N ASN A 121 -30.15 15.04 -35.95
CA ASN A 121 -30.67 15.99 -36.93
C ASN A 121 -31.93 16.72 -36.42
N GLN A 122 -32.32 16.55 -35.15
CA GLN A 122 -33.57 17.09 -34.60
C GLN A 122 -33.55 18.60 -34.35
N LYS A 123 -32.37 19.19 -34.13
CA LYS A 123 -32.20 20.64 -33.92
C LYS A 123 -31.13 21.21 -34.85
N ASN A 124 -31.22 22.49 -35.19
CA ASN A 124 -30.26 23.15 -36.08
C ASN A 124 -28.94 23.51 -35.38
N ASN A 125 -28.97 23.84 -34.09
CA ASN A 125 -27.81 24.26 -33.30
C ASN A 125 -27.09 23.06 -32.66
N PHE A 126 -25.77 22.95 -32.85
CA PHE A 126 -24.97 21.86 -32.27
C PHE A 126 -25.03 21.82 -30.73
N ASN A 127 -25.03 22.97 -30.07
CA ASN A 127 -25.05 23.03 -28.60
C ASN A 127 -26.35 22.45 -28.05
N GLU A 128 -27.48 22.80 -28.66
CA GLU A 128 -28.80 22.29 -28.24
C GLU A 128 -28.96 20.79 -28.52
N ARG A 129 -28.35 20.28 -29.61
CA ARG A 129 -28.27 18.83 -29.88
C ARG A 129 -27.40 18.13 -28.84
N TYR A 130 -26.25 18.70 -28.51
CA TYR A 130 -25.34 18.15 -27.52
C TYR A 130 -25.97 18.11 -26.13
N GLU A 131 -26.66 19.17 -25.71
CA GLU A 131 -27.40 19.23 -24.44
C GLU A 131 -28.49 18.15 -24.36
N ASP A 132 -29.31 17.99 -25.41
CA ASP A 132 -30.36 16.97 -25.46
C ASP A 132 -29.79 15.53 -25.40
N VAL A 133 -28.73 15.27 -26.18
CA VAL A 133 -28.01 13.99 -26.14
C VAL A 133 -27.38 13.76 -24.76
N PHE A 134 -26.81 14.80 -24.15
CA PHE A 134 -26.24 14.72 -22.81
C PHE A 134 -27.30 14.32 -21.79
N GLU A 135 -28.44 15.03 -21.74
CA GLU A 135 -29.52 14.75 -20.79
C GLU A 135 -30.05 13.32 -20.95
N LYS A 136 -30.42 12.91 -22.17
CA LYS A 136 -30.87 11.54 -22.48
C LYS A 136 -29.84 10.49 -22.06
N LYS A 137 -28.56 10.76 -22.31
CA LYS A 137 -27.49 9.83 -21.92
C LYS A 137 -27.36 9.75 -20.39
N MET A 138 -27.41 10.87 -19.68
CA MET A 138 -27.30 10.90 -18.21
C MET A 138 -28.46 10.17 -17.52
N GLU A 139 -29.65 10.17 -18.11
CA GLU A 139 -30.80 9.38 -17.63
C GLU A 139 -30.56 7.88 -17.74
N SER A 140 -29.92 7.44 -18.84
CA SER A 140 -29.62 6.03 -19.08
C SER A 140 -28.45 5.47 -18.24
N LEU A 141 -27.56 6.33 -17.74
CA LEU A 141 -26.34 5.90 -17.05
C LEU A 141 -26.62 5.48 -15.59
N PRO A 142 -25.95 4.41 -15.10
CA PRO A 142 -25.99 4.06 -13.68
C PRO A 142 -25.54 5.22 -12.80
N ARG A 143 -26.17 5.38 -11.63
CA ARG A 143 -25.87 6.48 -10.69
C ARG A 143 -24.40 6.53 -10.30
N LYS A 144 -23.80 5.38 -9.99
CA LYS A 144 -22.38 5.30 -9.62
C LYS A 144 -21.44 5.72 -10.74
N SER A 145 -21.79 5.46 -12.00
CA SER A 145 -20.98 5.89 -13.14
C SER A 145 -20.98 7.42 -13.27
N LYS A 146 -22.09 8.08 -12.96
CA LYS A 146 -22.20 9.54 -13.04
C LYS A 146 -21.24 10.29 -12.12
N ILE A 147 -20.82 9.68 -11.01
CA ILE A 147 -19.86 10.27 -10.06
C ILE A 147 -18.52 10.59 -10.74
N PHE A 148 -18.10 9.73 -11.67
CA PHE A 148 -16.79 9.81 -12.32
C PHE A 148 -16.81 10.63 -13.63
N LEU A 149 -17.94 11.25 -13.98
CA LEU A 149 -18.06 11.99 -15.26
C LEU A 149 -17.01 13.07 -15.39
N LYS A 150 -16.77 13.85 -14.32
CA LYS A 150 -15.78 14.93 -14.30
C LYS A 150 -14.40 14.46 -14.81
N ASP A 151 -13.99 13.24 -14.45
CA ASP A 151 -12.68 12.68 -14.79
C ASP A 151 -12.48 12.47 -16.30
N TYR A 152 -13.57 12.41 -17.06
CA TYR A 152 -13.56 12.26 -18.52
C TYR A 152 -13.68 13.60 -19.27
N PHE A 153 -13.82 14.72 -18.56
CA PHE A 153 -13.94 16.08 -19.12
C PHE A 153 -12.89 17.04 -18.52
N ILE A 154 -11.64 16.58 -18.43
CA ILE A 154 -10.55 17.32 -17.78
C ILE A 154 -9.70 18.17 -18.74
N HIS A 155 -9.75 17.90 -20.04
CA HIS A 155 -8.87 18.54 -21.00
C HIS A 155 -9.51 19.78 -21.63
N GLU A 156 -9.01 20.94 -21.24
CA GLU A 156 -9.31 22.23 -21.88
C GLU A 156 -8.64 22.36 -23.25
N GLU A 157 -9.26 23.12 -24.15
CA GLU A 157 -8.78 23.38 -25.50
C GLU A 157 -7.31 23.81 -25.52
N GLN A 158 -6.94 24.80 -24.69
CA GLN A 158 -5.60 25.38 -24.68
C GLN A 158 -4.53 24.36 -24.23
N ASN A 159 -4.85 23.50 -23.27
CA ASN A 159 -3.93 22.46 -22.81
C ASN A 159 -3.64 21.45 -23.92
N LEU A 160 -4.67 21.05 -24.67
CA LEU A 160 -4.52 20.15 -25.81
C LEU A 160 -3.77 20.82 -26.97
N LYS A 161 -4.01 22.12 -27.23
CA LYS A 161 -3.23 22.92 -28.18
C LYS A 161 -1.74 22.87 -27.83
N ASN A 162 -1.40 23.19 -26.58
CA ASN A 162 0.00 23.18 -26.11
C ASN A 162 0.66 21.80 -26.26
N GLN A 163 -0.07 20.71 -25.94
CA GLN A 163 0.44 19.35 -26.11
C GLN A 163 0.70 19.00 -27.59
N ILE A 164 -0.18 19.43 -28.50
CA ILE A 164 0.02 19.24 -29.94
C ILE A 164 1.20 20.08 -30.43
N SER A 165 1.27 21.38 -30.10
CA SER A 165 2.40 22.25 -30.48
C SER A 165 3.75 21.68 -30.05
N ASN A 166 3.86 21.25 -28.78
CA ASN A 166 5.08 20.64 -28.25
C ASN A 166 5.46 19.38 -29.04
N PHE A 167 4.48 18.50 -29.27
CA PHE A 167 4.68 17.28 -30.05
C PHE A 167 5.15 17.56 -31.49
N LEU A 168 4.53 18.52 -32.18
CA LEU A 168 4.91 18.88 -33.56
C LEU A 168 6.33 19.44 -33.63
N ASN A 169 6.81 20.09 -32.56
CA ASN A 169 8.15 20.66 -32.49
C ASN A 169 9.25 19.64 -32.17
N THR A 170 8.95 18.57 -31.43
CA THR A 170 9.95 17.59 -30.97
C THR A 170 9.99 16.31 -31.79
N ASP A 171 8.85 15.89 -32.36
CA ASP A 171 8.66 14.51 -32.82
C ASP A 171 8.47 14.32 -34.34
N ILE A 172 8.50 15.41 -35.12
CA ILE A 172 8.38 15.39 -36.59
C ILE A 172 9.72 15.73 -37.26
N ILE A 173 10.18 14.85 -38.14
CA ILE A 173 11.46 15.01 -38.85
C ILE A 173 11.20 14.93 -40.36
N LYS A 174 11.59 15.98 -41.11
CA LYS A 174 11.60 16.02 -42.59
C LYS A 174 10.29 15.53 -43.24
N ASP A 175 9.15 16.13 -42.88
CA ASP A 175 7.81 15.78 -43.40
C ASP A 175 7.45 14.28 -43.29
N SER A 176 7.99 13.62 -42.26
CA SER A 176 7.73 12.21 -41.98
C SER A 176 7.49 11.99 -40.49
N ILE A 177 6.67 10.99 -40.18
CA ILE A 177 6.29 10.65 -38.81
C ILE A 177 6.24 9.13 -38.65
N SER A 178 6.80 8.60 -37.56
CA SER A 178 6.71 7.16 -37.27
C SER A 178 5.26 6.77 -36.98
N LEU A 179 4.88 5.50 -37.25
CA LEU A 179 3.53 5.01 -36.93
C LEU A 179 3.13 5.27 -35.45
N LYS A 180 4.05 5.07 -34.51
CA LYS A 180 3.83 5.33 -33.08
C LYS A 180 3.49 6.80 -32.82
N ASN A 181 4.23 7.72 -33.44
CA ASN A 181 4.00 9.16 -33.30
C ASN A 181 2.74 9.61 -34.07
N ALA A 182 2.44 9.03 -35.23
CA ALA A 182 1.22 9.29 -35.97
C ALA A 182 -0.04 8.95 -35.15
N ILE A 183 -0.04 7.80 -34.48
CA ILE A 183 -1.11 7.40 -33.54
C ILE A 183 -1.29 8.45 -32.44
N ARG A 184 -0.19 8.89 -31.79
CA ARG A 184 -0.23 9.91 -30.73
C ARG A 184 -0.79 11.23 -31.24
N LEU A 185 -0.35 11.69 -32.41
CA LEU A 185 -0.82 12.93 -33.02
C LEU A 185 -2.31 12.87 -33.34
N CYS A 186 -2.78 11.81 -34.01
CA CYS A 186 -4.20 11.62 -34.30
C CYS A 186 -5.05 11.59 -33.03
N ARG A 187 -4.58 10.93 -31.95
CA ARG A 187 -5.26 10.92 -30.64
C ARG A 187 -5.36 12.30 -30.01
N HIS A 188 -4.26 13.05 -29.94
CA HIS A 188 -4.27 14.39 -29.38
C HIS A 188 -5.17 15.31 -30.19
N TYR A 189 -5.12 15.22 -31.52
CA TYR A 189 -5.94 16.06 -32.39
C TYR A 189 -7.44 15.80 -32.26
N ILE A 190 -7.89 14.54 -32.22
CA ILE A 190 -9.31 14.25 -32.04
C ILE A 190 -9.80 14.67 -30.65
N ALA A 191 -8.98 14.49 -29.61
CA ALA A 191 -9.29 15.01 -28.27
C ALA A 191 -9.43 16.54 -28.29
N TYR A 192 -8.53 17.24 -28.99
CA TYR A 192 -8.61 18.70 -29.19
C TYR A 192 -9.90 19.11 -29.90
N LYS A 193 -10.22 18.51 -31.06
CA LYS A 193 -11.42 18.81 -31.85
C LYS A 193 -12.69 18.67 -31.00
N ILE A 194 -12.78 17.58 -30.23
CA ILE A 194 -13.94 17.32 -29.39
C ILE A 194 -13.99 18.26 -28.18
N ALA A 195 -12.88 18.47 -27.48
CA ALA A 195 -12.83 19.36 -26.31
C ALA A 195 -13.22 20.80 -26.69
N LYS A 196 -12.71 21.30 -27.82
CA LYS A 196 -13.05 22.62 -28.36
C LYS A 196 -14.57 22.82 -28.54
N GLU A 197 -15.25 21.81 -29.09
CA GLU A 197 -16.70 21.91 -29.36
C GLU A 197 -17.56 21.61 -28.14
N THR A 198 -17.09 20.83 -27.17
CA THR A 198 -17.94 20.24 -26.13
C THR A 198 -17.63 20.69 -24.70
N TYR A 199 -16.41 21.12 -24.40
CA TYR A 199 -15.97 21.35 -23.01
C TYR A 199 -16.79 22.44 -22.30
N ASN A 200 -17.00 23.58 -22.96
CA ASN A 200 -17.74 24.72 -22.39
C ASN A 200 -19.23 24.44 -22.20
N ILE A 201 -19.79 23.45 -22.92
CA ILE A 201 -21.17 22.99 -22.79
C ILE A 201 -21.26 21.95 -21.67
N ALA A 202 -20.39 20.94 -21.70
CA ALA A 202 -20.44 19.81 -20.77
C ALA A 202 -20.09 20.19 -19.33
N LYS A 203 -19.09 21.06 -19.11
CA LYS A 203 -18.62 21.44 -17.77
C LYS A 203 -19.73 21.97 -16.86
N PRO A 204 -20.56 22.97 -17.24
CA PRO A 204 -21.66 23.44 -16.40
C PRO A 204 -22.74 22.37 -16.20
N LEU A 205 -23.04 21.54 -17.20
CA LEU A 205 -24.04 20.46 -17.09
C LEU A 205 -23.61 19.39 -16.08
N ILE A 206 -22.35 18.95 -16.14
CA ILE A 206 -21.78 17.97 -15.20
C ILE A 206 -21.79 18.54 -13.77
N LYS A 207 -21.41 19.82 -13.60
CA LYS A 207 -21.46 20.48 -12.30
C LYS A 207 -22.89 20.51 -11.74
N LYS A 208 -23.87 20.90 -12.56
CA LYS A 208 -25.29 20.91 -12.17
C LYS A 208 -25.78 19.53 -11.74
N LEU A 209 -25.44 18.48 -12.50
CA LEU A 209 -25.80 17.09 -12.19
C LEU A 209 -25.21 16.63 -10.85
N ASP A 210 -23.95 16.98 -10.59
CA ASP A 210 -23.26 16.64 -9.36
C ASP A 210 -23.89 17.35 -8.15
N GLU A 211 -24.13 18.66 -8.26
CA GLU A 211 -24.73 19.48 -7.20
C GLU A 211 -26.20 19.13 -6.91
N GLN A 212 -26.91 18.56 -7.87
CA GLN A 212 -28.26 17.99 -7.66
C GLN A 212 -28.23 16.70 -6.85
N SER A 213 -27.16 15.91 -7.00
CA SER A 213 -27.04 14.57 -6.39
C SER A 213 -26.35 14.61 -5.03
N TYR A 214 -25.34 15.47 -4.87
CA TYR A 214 -24.48 15.49 -3.70
C TYR A 214 -24.35 16.89 -3.10
N SER A 215 -24.10 16.92 -1.79
CA SER A 215 -23.59 18.11 -1.10
C SER A 215 -22.16 17.81 -0.68
N VAL A 216 -21.19 18.48 -1.29
CA VAL A 216 -19.79 18.44 -0.87
C VAL A 216 -19.52 19.72 -0.10
N GLN A 217 -19.25 19.60 1.20
CA GLN A 217 -18.95 20.72 2.08
C GLN A 217 -17.51 20.56 2.56
N ASP A 218 -16.67 21.49 2.16
CA ASP A 218 -15.24 21.50 2.47
C ASP A 218 -14.93 22.77 3.28
N SER A 219 -13.71 22.84 3.82
CA SER A 219 -13.20 23.97 4.59
C SER A 219 -13.91 24.21 5.93
N ILE A 220 -14.46 23.16 6.53
CA ILE A 220 -15.07 23.24 7.86
C ILE A 220 -13.95 23.20 8.91
N ILE A 221 -14.02 24.10 9.89
CA ILE A 221 -13.12 24.12 11.04
C ILE A 221 -13.93 23.83 12.31
N VAL A 222 -13.61 22.72 12.96
CA VAL A 222 -14.10 22.39 14.30
C VAL A 222 -13.08 22.91 15.31
N LYS A 223 -13.53 23.75 16.24
CA LYS A 223 -12.71 24.18 17.37
C LYS A 223 -12.89 23.20 18.51
N THR A 224 -11.78 22.66 19.01
CA THR A 224 -11.81 21.79 20.17
C THR A 224 -12.11 22.59 21.43
N LYS A 225 -12.45 21.91 22.54
CA LYS A 225 -12.68 22.53 23.86
C LYS A 225 -11.45 23.30 24.36
N THR A 226 -10.26 22.87 23.95
CA THR A 226 -8.99 23.53 24.26
C THR A 226 -8.59 24.60 23.24
N GLY A 227 -9.46 24.89 22.26
CA GLY A 227 -9.25 25.93 21.26
C GLY A 227 -8.43 25.53 20.03
N ASN A 228 -8.08 24.25 19.85
CA ASN A 228 -7.34 23.78 18.67
C ASN A 228 -8.27 23.64 17.47
N GLU A 229 -7.71 23.73 16.27
CA GLU A 229 -8.48 23.63 15.02
C GLU A 229 -8.35 22.24 14.42
N ILE A 230 -9.47 21.64 14.05
CA ILE A 230 -9.55 20.41 13.26
C ILE A 230 -10.28 20.74 11.97
N ALA A 231 -9.58 20.57 10.84
CA ALA A 231 -10.18 20.80 9.53
C ALA A 231 -10.90 19.53 9.06
N LEU A 232 -12.09 19.67 8.51
CA LEU A 232 -12.83 18.56 7.94
C LEU A 232 -13.59 18.96 6.68
N TYR A 233 -13.96 17.95 5.92
CA TYR A 233 -14.95 18.04 4.86
C TYR A 233 -15.91 16.85 4.94
N TYR A 234 -17.10 17.01 4.37
CA TYR A 234 -18.10 15.95 4.36
C TYR A 234 -18.89 15.93 3.05
N ILE A 235 -19.38 14.73 2.73
CA ILE A 235 -20.20 14.45 1.55
C ILE A 235 -21.52 13.87 2.01
N LEU A 236 -22.61 14.49 1.56
CA LEU A 236 -23.98 14.00 1.76
C LEU A 236 -24.60 13.63 0.42
N ASN A 237 -25.39 12.56 0.42
CA ASN A 237 -26.27 12.23 -0.69
C ASN A 237 -27.60 12.99 -0.56
N LYS A 238 -27.88 13.94 -1.45
CA LYS A 238 -29.09 14.78 -1.38
C LYS A 238 -30.39 14.03 -1.68
N GLN A 239 -30.30 12.82 -2.22
CA GLN A 239 -31.45 11.95 -2.43
C GLN A 239 -31.96 11.33 -1.13
N VAL A 240 -31.12 11.28 -0.09
CA VAL A 240 -31.50 10.79 1.22
C VAL A 240 -31.99 11.97 2.07
N LYS A 241 -33.28 11.96 2.45
CA LYS A 241 -33.92 13.07 3.18
C LYS A 241 -33.89 12.92 4.69
N GLN A 242 -33.72 11.69 5.18
CA GLN A 242 -33.68 11.40 6.61
C GLN A 242 -32.25 11.46 7.14
N PRO A 243 -32.02 11.90 8.38
CA PRO A 243 -30.70 11.81 9.01
C PRO A 243 -30.13 10.39 8.94
N GLN A 244 -28.84 10.28 8.64
CA GLN A 244 -28.15 9.01 8.40
C GLN A 244 -26.99 8.79 9.39
N PRO A 245 -26.56 7.53 9.57
CA PRO A 245 -25.30 7.25 10.24
C PRO A 245 -24.12 7.83 9.45
N SER A 246 -23.06 8.17 10.17
CA SER A 246 -21.86 8.77 9.61
C SER A 246 -20.67 7.82 9.64
N ILE A 247 -19.89 7.80 8.57
CA ILE A 247 -18.61 7.09 8.51
C ILE A 247 -17.50 8.13 8.56
N LEU A 248 -16.70 8.09 9.63
CA LEU A 248 -15.60 9.01 9.88
C LEU A 248 -14.25 8.38 9.51
N ARG A 249 -13.47 9.09 8.69
CA ARG A 249 -12.02 8.88 8.52
C ARG A 249 -11.29 10.04 9.19
N PHE A 250 -10.41 9.74 10.14
CA PHE A 250 -9.57 10.75 10.81
C PHE A 250 -8.11 10.49 10.48
N SER A 251 -7.44 11.44 9.83
CA SER A 251 -6.13 11.21 9.20
C SER A 251 -5.16 12.37 9.39
N THR A 252 -3.87 12.07 9.38
CA THR A 252 -2.80 13.07 9.24
C THR A 252 -2.41 13.33 7.78
N TYR A 253 -3.11 12.69 6.83
CA TYR A 253 -2.87 12.84 5.40
C TYR A 253 -3.97 13.69 4.77
N THR A 254 -3.59 14.69 3.98
CA THR A 254 -4.55 15.50 3.22
C THR A 254 -5.12 14.67 2.07
N ARG A 255 -6.42 14.38 2.13
CA ARG A 255 -7.12 13.49 1.17
C ARG A 255 -8.34 14.15 0.54
N ASN A 256 -8.23 15.41 0.15
CA ASN A 256 -9.36 16.20 -0.37
C ASN A 256 -9.33 16.39 -1.90
N ASP A 257 -8.56 15.57 -2.63
CA ASP A 257 -8.55 15.60 -4.09
C ASP A 257 -9.79 14.91 -4.71
N ASP A 258 -9.94 15.05 -6.03
CA ASP A 258 -11.08 14.53 -6.78
C ASP A 258 -11.27 13.01 -6.65
N TYR A 259 -10.18 12.26 -6.51
CA TYR A 259 -10.25 10.80 -6.35
C TYR A 259 -10.96 10.46 -5.02
N TYR A 260 -10.54 11.08 -3.92
CA TYR A 260 -11.16 10.83 -2.61
C TYR A 260 -12.60 11.36 -2.52
N ILE A 261 -12.91 12.49 -3.15
CA ILE A 261 -14.28 13.01 -3.21
C ILE A 261 -15.19 12.06 -3.98
N SER A 262 -14.74 11.53 -5.12
CA SER A 262 -15.49 10.53 -5.90
C SER A 262 -15.69 9.23 -5.12
N ALA A 263 -14.66 8.73 -4.44
CA ALA A 263 -14.79 7.56 -3.56
C ALA A 263 -15.79 7.80 -2.42
N ALA A 264 -15.77 8.99 -1.81
CA ALA A 264 -16.73 9.37 -0.78
C ALA A 264 -18.18 9.45 -1.30
N LYS A 265 -18.38 9.93 -2.53
CA LYS A 265 -19.70 9.91 -3.19
C LYS A 265 -20.19 8.48 -3.45
N VAL A 266 -19.32 7.59 -3.94
CA VAL A 266 -19.66 6.17 -4.13
C VAL A 266 -20.11 5.53 -2.81
N ASN A 267 -19.46 5.90 -1.73
CA ASN A 267 -19.78 5.41 -0.40
C ASN A 267 -21.06 6.04 0.20
N SER A 268 -21.35 7.31 -0.10
CA SER A 268 -22.59 7.95 0.34
C SER A 268 -23.84 7.39 -0.35
N GLU A 269 -23.71 6.83 -1.56
CA GLU A 269 -24.77 6.04 -2.23
C GLU A 269 -25.20 4.79 -1.42
N ARG A 270 -24.40 4.35 -0.44
CA ARG A 270 -24.78 3.27 0.49
C ARG A 270 -25.67 3.77 1.65
N GLY A 271 -26.04 5.06 1.66
CA GLY A 271 -26.85 5.69 2.71
C GLY A 271 -26.05 6.03 3.96
N TYR A 272 -24.88 6.65 3.78
CA TYR A 272 -24.04 7.13 4.87
C TYR A 272 -23.63 8.57 4.60
N ASN A 273 -23.49 9.35 5.66
CA ASN A 273 -22.78 10.62 5.61
C ASN A 273 -21.28 10.33 5.70
N ILE A 274 -20.49 10.76 4.71
CA ILE A 274 -19.05 10.48 4.73
C ILE A 274 -18.31 11.72 5.22
N VAL A 275 -17.54 11.57 6.31
CA VAL A 275 -16.81 12.66 6.95
C VAL A 275 -15.32 12.33 6.95
N TYR A 276 -14.51 13.28 6.52
CA TYR A 276 -13.06 13.21 6.59
C TYR A 276 -12.55 14.36 7.45
N ALA A 277 -11.89 14.02 8.56
CA ALA A 277 -11.25 14.99 9.44
C ALA A 277 -9.73 14.84 9.37
N CYS A 278 -9.05 15.97 9.38
CA CYS A 278 -7.59 16.06 9.38
C CYS A 278 -7.09 16.37 10.79
N SER A 279 -6.05 15.68 11.24
CA SER A 279 -5.40 15.97 12.53
C SER A 279 -4.90 17.41 12.61
N ARG A 280 -4.50 17.85 13.82
CA ARG A 280 -3.99 19.21 14.05
C ARG A 280 -2.86 19.56 13.08
N GLY A 281 -2.88 20.79 12.56
CA GLY A 281 -1.86 21.30 11.65
C GLY A 281 -1.83 20.65 10.28
N VAL A 282 -2.87 19.90 9.92
CA VAL A 282 -3.07 19.30 8.60
C VAL A 282 -4.21 20.03 7.87
N TYR A 283 -4.08 20.09 6.55
CA TYR A 283 -4.97 20.78 5.63
C TYR A 283 -5.14 22.27 6.00
N LEU A 284 -6.35 22.66 6.43
CA LEU A 284 -6.67 24.04 6.78
C LEU A 284 -6.47 24.35 8.27
N SER A 285 -6.24 23.35 9.12
CA SER A 285 -5.95 23.57 10.54
C SER A 285 -4.68 24.41 10.70
N LYS A 286 -4.75 25.49 11.48
CA LYS A 286 -3.60 26.35 11.78
C LYS A 286 -2.83 25.93 13.04
N SER A 287 -3.32 24.94 13.78
CA SER A 287 -2.61 24.38 14.93
C SER A 287 -1.26 23.76 14.53
N GLU A 288 -0.39 23.49 15.49
CA GLU A 288 0.88 22.80 15.23
C GLU A 288 0.64 21.34 14.79
N ASN A 289 1.39 20.89 13.78
CA ASN A 289 1.34 19.52 13.31
C ASN A 289 2.01 18.59 14.33
N THR A 290 1.19 17.79 15.01
CA THR A 290 1.59 16.96 16.16
C THR A 290 0.97 15.56 16.06
N PRO A 291 1.43 14.73 15.11
CA PRO A 291 0.83 13.44 14.84
C PRO A 291 0.96 12.51 16.04
N PHE A 292 -0.08 11.71 16.30
CA PHE A 292 -0.22 10.77 17.43
C PHE A 292 -0.35 11.40 18.83
N GLU A 293 -0.32 12.73 18.95
CA GLU A 293 -0.28 13.39 20.25
C GLU A 293 -1.65 13.60 20.90
N PHE A 294 -2.69 13.87 20.10
CA PHE A 294 -3.95 14.40 20.61
C PHE A 294 -5.20 13.69 20.05
N GLU A 295 -5.02 12.60 19.30
CA GLU A 295 -6.12 11.84 18.69
C GLU A 295 -7.07 11.21 19.72
N VAL A 296 -6.60 10.94 20.94
CA VAL A 296 -7.46 10.43 22.03
C VAL A 296 -8.59 11.42 22.34
N GLU A 297 -8.28 12.71 22.34
CA GLU A 297 -9.22 13.80 22.61
C GLU A 297 -9.92 14.26 21.33
N ASP A 298 -9.14 14.62 20.30
CA ASP A 298 -9.64 15.34 19.13
C ASP A 298 -10.65 14.54 18.32
N VAL A 299 -10.44 13.22 18.19
CA VAL A 299 -11.36 12.36 17.43
C VAL A 299 -12.75 12.37 18.08
N ASN A 300 -12.82 12.29 19.41
CA ASN A 300 -14.09 12.29 20.13
C ASN A 300 -14.80 13.65 20.05
N GLU A 301 -14.07 14.76 19.92
CA GLU A 301 -14.65 16.08 19.69
C GLU A 301 -15.20 16.25 18.27
N VAL A 302 -14.55 15.66 17.27
CA VAL A 302 -15.12 15.57 15.91
C VAL A 302 -16.39 14.72 15.91
N ILE A 303 -16.39 13.59 16.62
CA ILE A 303 -17.58 12.73 16.78
C ILE A 303 -18.73 13.54 17.40
N ASP A 304 -18.48 14.27 18.50
CA ASP A 304 -19.47 15.14 19.14
C ASP A 304 -20.01 16.21 18.16
N TRP A 305 -19.14 16.86 17.39
CA TRP A 305 -19.55 17.82 16.35
C TRP A 305 -20.46 17.18 15.29
N ILE A 306 -20.13 15.97 14.81
CA ILE A 306 -20.94 15.23 13.83
C ILE A 306 -22.34 14.97 14.37
N THR A 307 -22.46 14.54 15.63
CA THR A 307 -23.77 14.20 16.24
C THR A 307 -24.73 15.39 16.35
N LYS A 308 -24.20 16.62 16.29
CA LYS A 308 -24.99 17.86 16.37
C LYS A 308 -25.48 18.36 15.01
N GLN A 309 -25.08 17.71 13.92
CA GLN A 309 -25.48 18.11 12.58
C GLN A 309 -26.87 17.58 12.24
N SER A 310 -27.70 18.38 11.56
CA SER A 310 -29.08 18.01 11.21
C SER A 310 -29.19 16.79 10.29
N TRP A 311 -28.12 16.45 9.59
CA TRP A 311 -28.03 15.28 8.72
C TRP A 311 -27.58 14.00 9.43
N SER A 312 -27.12 14.07 10.69
CA SER A 312 -26.64 12.91 11.46
C SER A 312 -27.78 12.30 12.28
N ASN A 313 -27.87 10.97 12.28
CA ASN A 313 -28.76 10.25 13.20
C ASN A 313 -28.11 9.96 14.57
N GLY A 314 -26.89 10.45 14.82
CA GLY A 314 -26.15 10.24 16.06
C GLY A 314 -25.34 8.95 16.14
N GLU A 315 -25.37 8.07 15.13
CA GLU A 315 -24.55 6.86 15.08
C GLU A 315 -23.35 7.01 14.13
N ILE A 316 -22.17 6.61 14.63
CA ILE A 316 -20.91 6.80 13.91
C ILE A 316 -20.16 5.46 13.85
N GLY A 317 -19.70 5.13 12.64
CA GLY A 317 -18.65 4.15 12.40
C GLY A 317 -17.36 4.85 12.00
N MET A 318 -16.21 4.26 12.29
CA MET A 318 -14.94 4.72 11.74
C MET A 318 -14.28 3.65 10.87
N ILE A 319 -13.52 4.10 9.87
CA ILE A 319 -12.78 3.25 8.94
C ILE A 319 -11.43 3.90 8.62
N GLY A 320 -10.45 3.10 8.24
CA GLY A 320 -9.20 3.60 7.69
C GLY A 320 -8.00 2.72 8.00
N GLY A 321 -6.92 2.97 7.24
CA GLY A 321 -5.68 2.22 7.29
C GLY A 321 -4.53 2.95 7.99
N SER A 322 -3.54 2.22 8.53
CA SER A 322 -2.28 2.81 9.06
C SER A 322 -2.54 3.82 10.18
N TYR A 323 -2.18 5.09 9.99
CA TYR A 323 -2.50 6.20 10.90
C TYR A 323 -4.00 6.32 11.19
N ASP A 324 -4.85 6.15 10.18
CA ASP A 324 -6.30 6.19 10.36
C ASP A 324 -6.79 4.97 11.18
N GLY A 325 -6.06 3.86 11.13
CA GLY A 325 -6.27 2.72 12.02
C GLY A 325 -5.91 3.05 13.47
N PHE A 326 -4.78 3.74 13.68
CA PHE A 326 -4.39 4.27 14.99
C PHE A 326 -5.44 5.24 15.55
N SER A 327 -5.91 6.20 14.76
CA SER A 327 -6.85 7.23 15.22
C SER A 327 -8.18 6.62 15.69
N GLN A 328 -8.60 5.51 15.08
CA GLN A 328 -9.73 4.71 15.55
C GLN A 328 -9.51 4.14 16.94
N TRP A 329 -8.36 3.49 17.18
CA TRP A 329 -8.04 2.95 18.51
C TRP A 329 -7.82 4.04 19.55
N ALA A 330 -7.19 5.16 19.19
CA ALA A 330 -7.04 6.32 20.06
C ALA A 330 -8.42 6.81 20.56
N ALA A 331 -9.41 6.92 19.67
CA ALA A 331 -10.78 7.30 20.03
C ALA A 331 -11.41 6.36 21.07
N THR A 332 -11.11 5.06 21.02
CA THR A 332 -11.66 4.08 21.97
C THR A 332 -11.09 4.17 23.38
N LYS A 333 -9.96 4.87 23.58
CA LYS A 333 -9.41 5.09 24.93
C LYS A 333 -10.39 5.88 25.79
N ASN A 334 -11.06 6.87 25.19
CA ASN A 334 -12.16 7.64 25.76
C ASN A 334 -13.42 7.46 24.90
N LEU A 335 -13.92 6.22 24.80
CA LEU A 335 -14.99 5.83 23.88
C LEU A 335 -16.25 6.72 23.99
N HIS A 336 -16.51 7.52 22.96
CA HIS A 336 -17.73 8.31 22.84
C HIS A 336 -18.96 7.43 22.55
N PRO A 337 -20.13 7.66 23.18
CA PRO A 337 -21.30 6.78 23.04
C PRO A 337 -21.89 6.70 21.62
N ALA A 338 -21.65 7.71 20.78
CA ALA A 338 -22.04 7.72 19.37
C ALA A 338 -21.19 6.78 18.50
N LEU A 339 -19.97 6.44 18.91
CA LEU A 339 -19.12 5.51 18.17
C LEU A 339 -19.61 4.09 18.40
N LYS A 340 -20.14 3.44 17.36
CA LYS A 340 -20.75 2.10 17.46
C LYS A 340 -19.87 0.99 16.93
N THR A 341 -18.89 1.31 16.08
CA THR A 341 -17.91 0.34 15.56
C THR A 341 -16.70 1.04 14.98
N ILE A 342 -15.56 0.35 14.99
CA ILE A 342 -14.36 0.72 14.24
C ILE A 342 -13.97 -0.40 13.27
N VAL A 343 -13.41 -0.01 12.11
CA VAL A 343 -12.89 -0.92 11.08
C VAL A 343 -11.43 -0.54 10.74
N PRO A 344 -10.49 -0.82 11.66
CA PRO A 344 -9.08 -0.51 11.47
C PRO A 344 -8.41 -1.52 10.53
N SER A 345 -7.75 -1.01 9.50
CA SER A 345 -6.89 -1.77 8.59
C SER A 345 -5.43 -1.44 8.86
N ALA A 346 -4.53 -2.44 8.85
CA ALA A 346 -3.08 -2.23 9.00
C ALA A 346 -2.73 -1.21 10.10
N SER A 347 -3.32 -1.39 11.28
CA SER A 347 -3.37 -0.32 12.28
C SER A 347 -2.02 -0.12 12.96
N VAL A 348 -1.52 1.12 12.95
CA VAL A 348 -0.32 1.49 13.72
C VAL A 348 -0.57 1.29 15.22
N GLY A 349 0.32 0.56 15.88
CA GLY A 349 0.43 0.49 17.32
C GLY A 349 1.50 1.47 17.78
N PHE A 350 1.12 2.71 18.09
CA PHE A 350 2.10 3.75 18.43
C PHE A 350 2.90 3.37 19.69
N GLY A 351 4.22 3.27 19.55
CA GLY A 351 5.16 2.73 20.55
C GLY A 351 5.31 1.19 20.59
N ILE A 352 4.56 0.46 19.75
CA ILE A 352 4.60 -1.01 19.62
C ILE A 352 5.34 -1.46 18.37
N ASP A 353 5.01 -0.87 17.22
CA ASP A 353 5.59 -1.17 15.90
C ASP A 353 6.09 0.09 15.16
N PHE A 354 5.47 1.25 15.40
CA PHE A 354 5.97 2.54 14.97
C PHE A 354 6.05 3.51 16.15
N PRO A 355 7.13 4.29 16.32
CA PRO A 355 8.31 4.42 15.45
C PRO A 355 9.43 3.39 15.75
N MET A 356 9.17 2.41 16.62
CA MET A 356 10.11 1.38 17.01
C MET A 356 9.50 -0.02 17.00
N TYR A 357 10.30 -1.01 16.63
CA TYR A 357 9.94 -2.42 16.67
C TYR A 357 10.68 -3.10 17.81
N ASN A 358 9.98 -3.65 18.80
CA ASN A 358 10.59 -4.30 19.99
C ASN A 358 11.70 -3.43 20.60
N ASN A 359 11.40 -2.15 20.84
CA ASN A 359 12.29 -1.15 21.43
C ASN A 359 13.52 -0.79 20.57
N CYS A 360 13.49 -1.07 19.27
CA CYS A 360 14.51 -0.63 18.32
C CYS A 360 13.93 0.39 17.34
N PHE A 361 14.46 1.62 17.34
CA PHE A 361 14.02 2.67 16.42
C PHE A 361 14.48 2.43 14.98
N SER A 362 13.67 2.88 14.02
CA SER A 362 14.00 2.84 12.60
C SER A 362 14.17 4.26 12.03
N PRO A 363 15.16 4.51 11.15
CA PRO A 363 15.23 5.73 10.34
C PRO A 363 13.93 6.08 9.59
N TYR A 364 13.07 5.08 9.33
CA TYR A 364 11.77 5.28 8.68
C TYR A 364 10.90 6.30 9.40
N MET A 365 11.03 6.46 10.71
CA MET A 365 10.26 7.46 11.46
C MET A 365 10.54 8.89 10.97
N LEU A 366 11.79 9.21 10.59
CA LEU A 366 12.14 10.51 10.04
C LEU A 366 11.63 10.68 8.60
N GLN A 367 11.66 9.60 7.81
CA GLN A 367 11.09 9.58 6.46
C GLN A 367 9.58 9.83 6.51
N TRP A 368 8.86 9.14 7.38
CA TRP A 368 7.44 9.34 7.60
C TRP A 368 7.13 10.74 8.16
N LEU A 369 7.96 11.29 9.05
CA LEU A 369 7.80 12.67 9.52
C LEU A 369 7.98 13.72 8.40
N SER A 370 8.73 13.40 7.33
CA SER A 370 8.82 14.29 6.16
C SER A 370 7.56 14.24 5.28
N TYR A 371 6.76 13.19 5.42
CA TYR A 371 5.53 12.96 4.65
C TYR A 371 4.34 13.71 5.25
N VAL A 372 4.26 13.72 6.59
CA VAL A 372 3.18 14.35 7.35
C VAL A 372 3.43 15.84 7.57
N ASN A 373 3.06 16.65 6.58
CA ASN A 373 3.05 18.10 6.69
C ASN A 373 1.61 18.62 6.61
N ARG A 374 1.47 19.95 6.65
CA ARG A 374 0.18 20.61 6.45
C ARG A 374 -0.52 20.15 5.17
N ILE A 375 0.22 20.03 4.08
CA ILE A 375 -0.18 19.29 2.87
C ILE A 375 0.77 18.11 2.75
N THR A 376 0.23 16.91 2.53
CA THR A 376 1.04 15.69 2.47
C THR A 376 2.11 15.75 1.38
N ASP A 377 3.37 15.51 1.73
CA ASP A 377 4.52 15.62 0.81
C ASP A 377 4.95 14.25 0.28
N TYR A 378 4.26 13.81 -0.77
CA TYR A 378 4.61 12.58 -1.48
C TYR A 378 5.96 12.66 -2.22
N THR A 379 6.41 13.86 -2.59
CA THR A 379 7.62 14.05 -3.38
C THR A 379 8.84 13.71 -2.54
N THR A 380 8.96 14.29 -1.35
CA THR A 380 10.08 14.00 -0.44
C THR A 380 10.00 12.58 0.09
N PHE A 381 8.80 12.10 0.44
CA PHE A 381 8.62 10.75 0.99
C PHE A 381 9.07 9.66 0.01
N ASN A 382 8.74 9.80 -1.28
CA ASN A 382 9.04 8.82 -2.33
C ASN A 382 10.43 8.99 -2.97
N ASP A 383 11.24 9.96 -2.56
CA ASP A 383 12.62 10.12 -3.05
C ASP A 383 13.55 9.07 -2.42
N GLU A 384 13.49 7.84 -2.95
CA GLU A 384 14.28 6.70 -2.49
C GLU A 384 15.79 7.03 -2.51
N LYS A 385 16.27 7.75 -3.54
CA LYS A 385 17.70 8.10 -3.66
C LYS A 385 18.15 8.97 -2.49
N LYS A 386 17.36 9.98 -2.14
CA LYS A 386 17.63 10.85 -0.99
C LYS A 386 17.64 10.05 0.32
N TRP A 387 16.62 9.23 0.55
CA TRP A 387 16.53 8.47 1.80
C TRP A 387 17.60 7.39 1.93
N LEU A 388 17.94 6.68 0.84
CA LEU A 388 19.09 5.77 0.80
C LEU A 388 20.39 6.52 1.13
N SER A 389 20.57 7.73 0.60
CA SER A 389 21.73 8.56 0.91
C SER A 389 21.81 8.90 2.41
N VAL A 390 20.70 9.31 3.02
CA VAL A 390 20.64 9.60 4.47
C VAL A 390 20.96 8.36 5.30
N TYR A 391 20.30 7.23 5.02
CA TYR A 391 20.46 5.99 5.80
C TYR A 391 21.87 5.44 5.67
N ASN A 392 22.39 5.38 4.44
CA ASN A 392 23.74 4.88 4.19
C ASN A 392 24.81 5.83 4.74
N SER A 393 24.59 7.15 4.74
CA SER A 393 25.52 8.12 5.36
C SER A 393 25.55 7.95 6.88
N TYR A 394 24.39 7.83 7.52
CA TYR A 394 24.27 7.49 8.95
C TYR A 394 25.09 6.24 9.30
N TYR A 395 24.87 5.17 8.54
CA TYR A 395 25.48 3.87 8.81
C TYR A 395 26.99 3.85 8.54
N LYS A 396 27.44 4.35 7.38
CA LYS A 396 28.86 4.37 7.00
C LYS A 396 29.69 5.24 7.92
N ASN A 397 29.19 6.43 8.27
CA ASN A 397 29.90 7.35 9.16
C ASN A 397 29.88 6.87 10.61
N GLY A 398 29.00 5.92 10.95
CA GLY A 398 28.86 5.43 12.31
C GLY A 398 28.32 6.50 13.27
N THR A 399 27.55 7.44 12.75
CA THR A 399 26.98 8.57 13.49
C THR A 399 25.99 8.08 14.54
N ALA A 400 25.90 8.75 15.69
CA ALA A 400 24.88 8.46 16.68
C ALA A 400 23.47 8.68 16.10
N PHE A 401 22.54 7.78 16.41
CA PHE A 401 21.21 7.77 15.78
C PHE A 401 20.41 9.05 16.09
N ASN A 402 20.61 9.66 17.25
CA ASN A 402 20.02 10.95 17.62
C ASN A 402 20.51 12.15 16.78
N LYS A 403 21.46 11.95 15.85
CA LYS A 403 21.92 12.95 14.88
C LYS A 403 21.48 12.63 13.44
N LEU A 404 20.62 11.63 13.23
CA LEU A 404 20.11 11.27 11.90
C LEU A 404 19.41 12.44 11.20
N ASP A 405 18.66 13.24 11.95
CA ASP A 405 17.96 14.42 11.47
C ASP A 405 18.91 15.54 10.99
N ASN A 406 20.08 15.68 11.63
CA ASN A 406 21.15 16.55 11.15
C ASN A 406 21.70 16.09 9.79
N ILE A 407 21.81 14.77 9.54
CA ILE A 407 22.21 14.22 8.22
C ILE A 407 21.13 14.49 7.18
N TYR A 408 19.85 14.40 7.56
CA TYR A 408 18.73 14.78 6.71
C TYR A 408 18.72 16.29 6.37
N GLY A 409 19.32 17.11 7.25
CA GLY A 409 19.59 18.53 7.01
C GLY A 409 18.85 19.49 7.95
N LYS A 410 18.04 18.99 8.90
CA LYS A 410 17.41 19.84 9.93
C LYS A 410 17.04 19.03 11.17
N THR A 411 17.15 19.64 12.35
CA THR A 411 16.65 19.04 13.59
C THR A 411 15.13 18.88 13.51
N ASN A 412 14.62 17.70 13.90
CA ASN A 412 13.19 17.43 13.95
C ASN A 412 12.74 17.24 15.42
N PRO A 413 11.95 18.16 16.01
CA PRO A 413 11.55 18.07 17.40
C PRO A 413 10.75 16.81 17.75
N ILE A 414 9.90 16.33 16.84
CA ILE A 414 9.09 15.12 17.05
C ILE A 414 9.99 13.89 17.07
N PHE A 415 10.94 13.79 16.15
CA PHE A 415 11.96 12.74 16.13
C PHE A 415 12.75 12.69 17.44
N GLN A 416 13.23 13.84 17.92
CA GLN A 416 13.98 13.93 19.19
C GLN A 416 13.12 13.58 20.40
N LYS A 417 11.84 14.00 20.42
CA LYS A 417 10.88 13.65 21.46
C LYS A 417 10.66 12.13 21.52
N TRP A 418 10.44 11.48 20.37
CA TRP A 418 10.27 10.02 20.31
C TRP A 418 11.50 9.27 20.80
N LEU A 419 12.70 9.73 20.47
CA LEU A 419 13.95 9.14 20.95
C LEU A 419 14.14 9.22 22.47
N ALA A 420 13.56 10.21 23.13
CA ALA A 420 13.60 10.32 24.59
C ALA A 420 12.81 9.21 25.31
N HIS A 421 12.02 8.41 24.58
CA HIS A 421 11.17 7.34 25.10
C HIS A 421 11.55 5.96 24.52
N PRO A 422 12.75 5.41 24.80
CA PRO A 422 13.20 4.12 24.25
C PRO A 422 12.49 2.89 24.85
N SER A 423 11.79 3.06 25.98
CA SER A 423 10.89 2.06 26.58
C SER A 423 9.46 2.29 26.09
N PHE A 424 8.62 1.26 26.08
CA PHE A 424 7.16 1.44 25.95
C PHE A 424 6.59 1.99 27.26
N ASP A 425 6.96 3.22 27.60
CA ASP A 425 6.66 3.91 28.85
C ASP A 425 5.30 4.64 28.83
N ALA A 426 5.07 5.48 29.85
CA ALA A 426 3.83 6.22 30.03
C ALA A 426 3.50 7.17 28.87
N TYR A 427 4.49 7.67 28.13
CA TYR A 427 4.26 8.55 26.99
C TYR A 427 3.47 7.80 25.91
N TRP A 428 3.96 6.65 25.45
CA TRP A 428 3.25 5.85 24.43
C TRP A 428 1.92 5.31 24.96
N GLN A 429 1.89 4.80 26.19
CA GLN A 429 0.69 4.25 26.83
C GLN A 429 -0.44 5.27 27.00
N SER A 430 -0.12 6.57 27.01
CA SER A 430 -1.12 7.64 27.08
C SER A 430 -1.86 7.86 25.76
N LYS A 431 -1.29 7.46 24.62
CA LYS A 431 -1.81 7.77 23.27
C LYS A 431 -2.69 6.67 22.67
N ILE A 432 -2.70 5.49 23.28
CA ILE A 432 -3.49 4.33 22.85
C ILE A 432 -4.20 3.68 24.04
N PRO A 433 -5.24 2.87 23.85
CA PRO A 433 -5.80 2.04 24.93
C PRO A 433 -4.72 1.15 25.53
N TYR A 434 -4.65 1.11 26.87
CA TYR A 434 -3.66 0.31 27.57
C TYR A 434 -4.26 -0.41 28.79
N LYS A 435 -3.99 -1.72 28.89
CA LYS A 435 -4.47 -2.59 29.99
C LYS A 435 -5.97 -2.43 30.25
N LYS A 436 -6.35 -1.79 31.36
CA LYS A 436 -7.73 -1.64 31.82
C LYS A 436 -8.61 -0.84 30.86
N ASP A 437 -8.02 -0.01 30.00
CA ASP A 437 -8.77 0.76 29.01
C ASP A 437 -9.53 -0.17 28.04
N PHE A 438 -8.90 -1.28 27.63
CA PHE A 438 -9.51 -2.27 26.73
C PHE A 438 -10.80 -2.90 27.29
N LYS A 439 -10.92 -3.01 28.62
CA LYS A 439 -12.14 -3.55 29.27
C LYS A 439 -13.38 -2.68 29.00
N LYS A 440 -13.20 -1.40 28.68
CA LYS A 440 -14.30 -0.47 28.42
C LYS A 440 -14.75 -0.46 26.96
N ILE A 441 -13.97 -1.08 26.06
CA ILE A 441 -14.26 -1.11 24.63
C ILE A 441 -15.30 -2.21 24.39
N ASN A 442 -16.58 -1.84 24.40
CA ASN A 442 -17.71 -2.78 24.28
C ASN A 442 -18.46 -2.64 22.94
N ILE A 443 -17.78 -2.11 21.93
CA ILE A 443 -18.30 -2.00 20.57
C ILE A 443 -17.78 -3.14 19.69
N PRO A 444 -18.54 -3.59 18.68
CA PRO A 444 -18.03 -4.47 17.65
C PRO A 444 -16.82 -3.84 16.91
N VAL A 445 -15.79 -4.65 16.65
CA VAL A 445 -14.57 -4.26 15.93
C VAL A 445 -14.29 -5.23 14.79
N LEU A 446 -13.95 -4.72 13.60
CA LEU A 446 -13.49 -5.52 12.47
C LEU A 446 -12.09 -5.07 12.04
N THR A 447 -11.07 -5.87 12.32
CA THR A 447 -9.68 -5.57 11.97
C THR A 447 -9.24 -6.30 10.70
N PHE A 448 -8.60 -5.57 9.80
CA PHE A 448 -7.88 -6.15 8.66
C PHE A 448 -6.37 -5.96 8.81
N THR A 449 -5.59 -6.98 8.46
CA THR A 449 -4.12 -6.88 8.39
C THR A 449 -3.56 -7.91 7.40
N GLY A 450 -2.27 -7.83 7.09
CA GLY A 450 -1.59 -8.73 6.16
C GLY A 450 -0.43 -9.51 6.81
N TYR A 451 -0.05 -10.66 6.24
CA TYR A 451 1.16 -11.42 6.66
C TYR A 451 2.45 -10.64 6.44
N TYR A 452 2.44 -9.72 5.46
CA TYR A 452 3.57 -8.88 5.10
C TYR A 452 3.25 -7.39 5.26
N ASP A 453 2.26 -7.07 6.08
CA ASP A 453 2.00 -5.70 6.52
C ASP A 453 3.05 -5.28 7.56
N ALA A 454 3.58 -4.06 7.41
CA ALA A 454 4.55 -3.48 8.34
C ALA A 454 3.90 -3.21 9.71
N ASP A 455 2.62 -2.83 9.72
CA ASP A 455 1.84 -2.49 10.91
C ASP A 455 1.05 -3.68 11.47
N GLN A 456 1.37 -4.91 11.02
CA GLN A 456 0.68 -6.12 11.49
C GLN A 456 0.78 -6.25 13.01
N ARG A 457 1.90 -5.85 13.59
CA ARG A 457 2.15 -5.95 15.04
C ARG A 457 1.23 -5.03 15.84
N GLY A 458 0.96 -3.83 15.35
CA GLY A 458 -0.01 -2.90 15.93
C GLY A 458 -1.42 -3.47 15.84
N ALA A 459 -1.83 -3.95 14.66
CA ALA A 459 -3.12 -4.61 14.48
C ALA A 459 -3.31 -5.81 15.43
N MET A 460 -2.29 -6.68 15.54
CA MET A 460 -2.31 -7.84 16.43
C MET A 460 -2.21 -7.44 17.91
N TYR A 461 -1.52 -6.35 18.26
CA TYR A 461 -1.51 -5.81 19.63
C TYR A 461 -2.91 -5.47 20.10
N TYR A 462 -3.66 -4.68 19.31
CA TYR A 462 -5.02 -4.30 19.69
C TYR A 462 -5.95 -5.50 19.75
N TYR A 463 -5.87 -6.43 18.79
CA TYR A 463 -6.67 -7.66 18.82
C TYR A 463 -6.38 -8.50 20.07
N ASN A 464 -5.11 -8.75 20.37
CA ASN A 464 -4.71 -9.59 21.50
C ASN A 464 -5.08 -8.94 22.83
N GLU A 465 -4.80 -7.64 23.01
CA GLU A 465 -5.07 -6.96 24.29
C GLU A 465 -6.57 -6.71 24.50
N HIS A 466 -7.35 -6.45 23.44
CA HIS A 466 -8.81 -6.35 23.55
C HIS A 466 -9.43 -7.67 24.03
N ASN A 467 -9.09 -8.80 23.41
CA ASN A 467 -9.59 -10.12 23.82
C ASN A 467 -9.08 -10.54 25.21
N LYS A 468 -7.85 -10.14 25.58
CA LYS A 468 -7.26 -10.45 26.89
C LYS A 468 -7.93 -9.70 28.05
N TYR A 469 -8.22 -8.41 27.88
CA TYR A 469 -8.77 -7.57 28.96
C TYR A 469 -10.29 -7.44 28.93
N ASN A 470 -10.92 -7.71 27.79
CA ASN A 470 -12.38 -7.76 27.66
C ASN A 470 -12.86 -9.18 27.33
N LYS A 471 -13.42 -9.88 28.34
CA LYS A 471 -13.96 -11.24 28.18
C LYS A 471 -15.14 -11.33 27.20
N ASN A 472 -15.80 -10.21 26.96
CA ASN A 472 -16.94 -10.09 26.04
C ASN A 472 -16.56 -9.40 24.72
N ALA A 473 -15.26 -9.34 24.39
CA ALA A 473 -14.78 -8.71 23.16
C ALA A 473 -15.51 -9.27 21.92
N ASN A 474 -16.14 -8.37 21.18
CA ASN A 474 -16.74 -8.66 19.88
C ASN A 474 -15.79 -8.19 18.76
N HIS A 475 -14.66 -8.89 18.62
CA HIS A 475 -13.56 -8.49 17.74
C HIS A 475 -13.36 -9.52 16.63
N TYR A 476 -13.61 -9.11 15.40
CA TYR A 476 -13.34 -9.87 14.20
C TYR A 476 -11.97 -9.52 13.62
N LEU A 477 -11.21 -10.53 13.21
CA LEU A 477 -9.92 -10.40 12.54
C LEU A 477 -10.01 -11.02 11.15
N VAL A 478 -9.56 -10.30 10.14
CA VAL A 478 -9.34 -10.78 8.78
C VAL A 478 -7.86 -10.58 8.45
N ILE A 479 -7.16 -11.67 8.16
CA ILE A 479 -5.74 -11.63 7.85
C ILE A 479 -5.40 -12.48 6.62
N GLY A 480 -4.63 -11.92 5.70
CA GLY A 480 -4.27 -12.60 4.45
C GLY A 480 -2.88 -12.24 3.94
N PRO A 481 -2.50 -12.72 2.75
CA PRO A 481 -1.14 -12.62 2.20
C PRO A 481 -0.79 -11.25 1.62
N TYR A 482 -1.15 -10.18 2.32
CA TYR A 482 -1.03 -8.82 1.83
C TYR A 482 0.16 -8.09 2.43
N GLY A 483 0.70 -7.15 1.66
CA GLY A 483 1.53 -6.06 2.18
C GLY A 483 0.70 -4.91 2.71
N HIS A 484 1.36 -3.89 3.24
CA HIS A 484 0.72 -2.70 3.82
C HIS A 484 -0.29 -2.03 2.86
N SER A 485 0.13 -1.72 1.64
CA SER A 485 -0.75 -1.14 0.62
C SER A 485 -1.90 -2.06 0.22
N GLY A 486 -1.68 -3.38 0.24
CA GLY A 486 -2.70 -4.38 -0.08
C GLY A 486 -3.91 -4.34 0.85
N VAL A 487 -3.67 -4.07 2.14
CA VAL A 487 -4.73 -3.97 3.15
C VAL A 487 -5.38 -2.58 3.19
N VAL A 488 -4.61 -1.53 2.87
CA VAL A 488 -5.06 -0.14 2.97
C VAL A 488 -5.76 0.37 1.70
N SER A 489 -5.25 -0.01 0.53
CA SER A 489 -5.65 0.56 -0.76
C SER A 489 -6.23 -0.47 -1.74
N GLY A 490 -6.26 -1.75 -1.36
CA GLY A 490 -6.82 -2.83 -2.17
C GLY A 490 -5.80 -3.92 -2.50
N VAL A 491 -6.29 -5.16 -2.58
CA VAL A 491 -5.46 -6.36 -2.79
C VAL A 491 -4.94 -6.39 -4.23
N THR A 492 -3.64 -6.66 -4.39
CA THR A 492 -3.00 -6.87 -5.69
C THR A 492 -2.94 -8.35 -6.05
N GLU A 493 -2.86 -8.66 -7.35
CA GLU A 493 -2.75 -10.06 -7.84
C GLU A 493 -1.39 -10.71 -7.52
N GLU A 494 -0.37 -9.89 -7.29
CA GLU A 494 0.98 -10.32 -6.92
C GLU A 494 1.51 -9.40 -5.82
N TYR A 495 2.29 -9.96 -4.91
CA TYR A 495 3.08 -9.20 -3.96
C TYR A 495 4.50 -9.76 -3.87
N LYS A 496 5.49 -8.94 -4.26
CA LYS A 496 6.93 -9.25 -4.16
C LYS A 496 7.32 -10.62 -4.74
N GLY A 497 6.84 -10.93 -5.95
CA GLY A 497 7.09 -12.20 -6.64
C GLY A 497 6.15 -13.35 -6.27
N TYR A 498 5.37 -13.22 -5.19
CA TYR A 498 4.35 -14.21 -4.84
C TYR A 498 3.02 -13.84 -5.49
N LYS A 499 2.51 -14.73 -6.35
CA LYS A 499 1.15 -14.62 -6.91
C LYS A 499 0.15 -14.88 -5.79
N ILE A 500 -0.69 -13.88 -5.51
CA ILE A 500 -1.74 -13.98 -4.51
C ILE A 500 -2.80 -14.97 -4.99
N ASP A 501 -3.18 -15.88 -4.11
CA ASP A 501 -4.22 -16.87 -4.36
C ASP A 501 -5.53 -16.18 -4.78
N ALA A 502 -6.23 -16.69 -5.80
CA ALA A 502 -7.41 -16.02 -6.37
C ALA A 502 -8.51 -15.74 -5.33
N PHE A 503 -8.72 -16.65 -4.37
CA PHE A 503 -9.70 -16.46 -3.30
C PHE A 503 -9.24 -15.45 -2.23
N ALA A 504 -7.96 -15.12 -2.18
CA ALA A 504 -7.44 -14.05 -1.33
C ALA A 504 -7.73 -12.67 -1.91
N ASN A 505 -8.19 -12.54 -3.17
CA ASN A 505 -8.58 -11.26 -3.72
C ASN A 505 -9.98 -10.85 -3.22
N ILE A 506 -10.02 -10.23 -2.04
CA ILE A 506 -11.26 -9.77 -1.39
C ILE A 506 -11.41 -8.25 -1.52
N ASP A 507 -12.66 -7.78 -1.61
CA ASP A 507 -12.98 -6.35 -1.53
C ASP A 507 -13.11 -5.92 -0.06
N ILE A 508 -12.02 -5.43 0.51
CA ILE A 508 -11.94 -4.99 1.92
C ILE A 508 -12.93 -3.84 2.19
N GLU A 509 -13.08 -2.89 1.26
CA GLU A 509 -13.98 -1.75 1.44
C GLU A 509 -15.44 -2.23 1.43
N ASP A 510 -15.81 -3.09 0.48
CA ASP A 510 -17.17 -3.62 0.44
C ASP A 510 -17.54 -4.42 1.68
N ILE A 511 -16.64 -5.30 2.16
CA ILE A 511 -16.85 -6.04 3.42
C ILE A 511 -17.00 -5.07 4.59
N SER A 512 -16.21 -4.00 4.62
CA SER A 512 -16.29 -2.96 5.67
C SER A 512 -17.64 -2.25 5.68
N TYR A 513 -18.21 -1.94 4.51
CA TYR A 513 -19.54 -1.32 4.44
C TYR A 513 -20.68 -2.30 4.68
N GLN A 514 -20.54 -3.59 4.33
CA GLN A 514 -21.47 -4.62 4.79
C GLN A 514 -21.44 -4.74 6.32
N TRP A 515 -20.27 -4.55 6.94
CA TRP A 515 -20.13 -4.53 8.39
C TRP A 515 -20.80 -3.30 9.02
N PHE A 516 -20.65 -2.11 8.43
CA PHE A 516 -21.41 -0.94 8.86
C PHE A 516 -22.91 -1.14 8.71
N ASP A 517 -23.36 -1.77 7.62
CA ASP A 517 -24.77 -2.09 7.42
C ASP A 517 -25.30 -3.04 8.52
N TYR A 518 -24.48 -4.00 8.96
CA TYR A 518 -24.80 -4.87 10.09
C TYR A 518 -24.92 -4.09 11.40
N VAL A 519 -23.93 -3.27 11.74
CA VAL A 519 -23.86 -2.62 13.07
C VAL A 519 -24.75 -1.38 13.18
N LEU A 520 -24.76 -0.51 12.16
CA LEU A 520 -25.40 0.82 12.19
C LEU A 520 -26.81 0.81 11.60
N LYS A 521 -27.21 -0.26 10.92
CA LYS A 521 -28.52 -0.36 10.23
C LYS A 521 -29.25 -1.66 10.54
N GLY A 522 -28.69 -2.53 11.39
CA GLY A 522 -29.31 -3.80 11.78
C GLY A 522 -29.51 -4.79 10.61
N LYS A 523 -28.75 -4.66 9.51
CA LYS A 523 -28.80 -5.64 8.40
C LYS A 523 -28.10 -6.95 8.79
N HIS A 524 -27.97 -7.89 7.87
CA HIS A 524 -27.25 -9.14 8.14
C HIS A 524 -25.72 -8.94 8.19
N LYS A 525 -25.05 -9.69 9.09
CA LYS A 525 -23.58 -9.77 9.15
C LYS A 525 -23.00 -10.16 7.77
N PRO A 526 -21.86 -9.57 7.35
CA PRO A 526 -21.19 -9.96 6.11
C PRO A 526 -21.01 -11.47 5.99
N LYS A 527 -21.46 -12.08 4.89
CA LYS A 527 -21.36 -13.55 4.67
C LYS A 527 -19.92 -14.06 4.68
N PHE A 528 -18.98 -13.20 4.31
CA PHE A 528 -17.55 -13.49 4.35
C PHE A 528 -17.04 -13.82 5.76
N LEU A 529 -17.59 -13.15 6.79
CA LEU A 529 -17.16 -13.29 8.19
C LEU A 529 -17.83 -14.51 8.85
N LYS A 530 -17.33 -15.70 8.51
CA LYS A 530 -17.84 -16.98 9.01
C LYS A 530 -17.66 -17.11 10.52
N ASP A 531 -16.53 -16.65 11.06
CA ASP A 531 -16.24 -16.67 12.49
C ASP A 531 -15.44 -15.42 12.91
N LYS A 532 -15.02 -15.32 14.18
CA LYS A 532 -14.26 -14.17 14.71
C LYS A 532 -12.86 -14.03 14.11
N VAL A 533 -12.17 -15.12 13.78
CA VAL A 533 -10.86 -15.04 13.10
C VAL A 533 -10.99 -15.69 11.74
N ASN A 534 -10.73 -14.93 10.68
CA ASN A 534 -10.77 -15.36 9.29
C ASN A 534 -9.38 -15.16 8.69
N TYR A 535 -8.76 -16.23 8.21
CA TYR A 535 -7.38 -16.21 7.76
C TYR A 535 -7.23 -16.99 6.46
N GLN A 536 -6.40 -16.47 5.56
CA GLN A 536 -6.13 -17.11 4.28
C GLN A 536 -4.90 -18.00 4.40
N VAL A 537 -4.99 -19.28 4.04
CA VAL A 537 -3.83 -20.17 4.10
C VAL A 537 -3.08 -20.10 2.77
N MET A 538 -1.89 -19.45 2.76
CA MET A 538 -1.10 -19.29 1.53
C MET A 538 -0.78 -20.64 0.89
N GLY A 539 -0.96 -20.72 -0.44
CA GLY A 539 -0.70 -21.92 -1.22
C GLY A 539 -1.83 -22.96 -1.17
N SER A 540 -2.89 -22.72 -0.38
CA SER A 540 -4.09 -23.57 -0.38
C SER A 540 -5.22 -23.03 -1.25
N ASN A 541 -5.18 -21.73 -1.62
CA ASN A 541 -6.28 -21.01 -2.23
C ASN A 541 -7.60 -21.07 -1.41
N GLN A 542 -7.51 -21.07 -0.08
CA GLN A 542 -8.66 -21.18 0.82
C GLN A 542 -8.60 -20.17 1.98
N TRP A 543 -9.76 -19.62 2.32
CA TRP A 543 -10.01 -18.97 3.60
C TRP A 543 -10.52 -19.98 4.62
N LYS A 544 -9.98 -19.90 5.83
CA LYS A 544 -10.45 -20.63 7.00
C LYS A 544 -10.93 -19.66 8.07
N SER A 545 -11.75 -20.17 8.98
CA SER A 545 -12.30 -19.38 10.07
C SER A 545 -12.35 -20.18 11.37
N VAL A 546 -12.03 -19.53 12.49
CA VAL A 546 -12.04 -20.13 13.84
C VAL A 546 -12.56 -19.11 14.87
N PRO A 547 -13.08 -19.57 16.03
CA PRO A 547 -13.74 -18.69 17.00
C PRO A 547 -12.77 -17.85 17.84
N SER A 548 -11.50 -18.26 17.95
CA SER A 548 -10.43 -17.48 18.59
C SER A 548 -9.08 -17.80 17.98
N ILE A 549 -8.11 -16.90 18.16
CA ILE A 549 -6.75 -17.06 17.62
C ILE A 549 -6.06 -18.32 18.15
N ASP A 550 -6.39 -18.76 19.37
CA ASP A 550 -5.80 -19.96 20.00
C ASP A 550 -6.25 -21.26 19.34
N LYS A 551 -7.30 -21.22 18.48
CA LYS A 551 -7.81 -22.36 17.73
C LYS A 551 -7.24 -22.48 16.32
N ILE A 552 -6.33 -21.57 15.93
CA ILE A 552 -5.77 -21.52 14.58
C ILE A 552 -4.71 -22.60 14.31
N SER A 553 -4.18 -23.18 15.38
CA SER A 553 -3.22 -24.30 15.38
C SER A 553 -3.58 -25.28 16.51
N ASN A 554 -3.19 -26.54 16.38
CA ASN A 554 -3.46 -27.59 17.37
C ASN A 554 -2.17 -28.19 17.98
N LYS A 555 -1.00 -27.82 17.45
CA LYS A 555 0.30 -28.33 17.89
C LYS A 555 1.39 -27.27 17.70
N LYS A 556 2.49 -27.44 18.42
CA LYS A 556 3.73 -26.68 18.21
C LYS A 556 4.87 -27.62 17.83
N LEU A 557 5.57 -27.31 16.73
CA LEU A 557 6.83 -27.96 16.39
C LEU A 557 7.97 -27.19 17.04
N ARG A 558 8.66 -27.81 18.00
CA ARG A 558 9.83 -27.25 18.64
C ARG A 558 11.10 -27.71 17.90
N PHE A 559 11.95 -26.75 17.56
CA PHE A 559 13.25 -26.98 16.94
C PHE A 559 14.35 -26.34 17.78
N PHE A 560 15.29 -27.15 18.25
CA PHE A 560 16.53 -26.72 18.88
C PHE A 560 17.55 -26.31 17.83
N LEU A 561 18.30 -25.25 18.12
CA LEU A 561 19.30 -24.68 17.21
C LEU A 561 20.66 -25.33 17.48
N ASN A 562 21.05 -26.34 16.69
CA ASN A 562 22.29 -27.08 16.90
C ASN A 562 23.17 -27.11 15.65
N ARG A 563 24.37 -26.54 15.74
CA ARG A 563 25.32 -26.36 14.61
C ARG A 563 24.64 -25.68 13.41
N ASN A 564 24.35 -26.43 12.35
CA ASN A 564 23.66 -25.97 11.15
C ASN A 564 22.28 -26.64 10.96
N LYS A 565 21.74 -27.27 12.01
CA LYS A 565 20.51 -28.07 11.96
C LYS A 565 19.45 -27.57 12.94
N LEU A 566 18.20 -27.76 12.55
CA LEU A 566 17.02 -27.67 13.40
C LEU A 566 16.65 -29.07 13.92
N GLU A 567 16.92 -29.35 15.19
CA GLU A 567 16.72 -30.67 15.80
C GLU A 567 15.44 -30.69 16.63
N LYS A 568 14.65 -31.78 16.55
CA LYS A 568 13.42 -31.95 17.36
C LYS A 568 13.71 -32.31 18.82
N ILE A 569 14.91 -32.82 19.08
CA ILE A 569 15.35 -33.28 20.40
C ILE A 569 16.50 -32.38 20.84
N LYS A 570 16.52 -32.05 22.13
CA LYS A 570 17.60 -31.26 22.73
C LYS A 570 18.91 -32.06 22.68
N SER A 571 19.94 -31.47 22.09
CA SER A 571 21.28 -32.07 21.98
C SER A 571 22.08 -31.95 23.29
N SER A 572 23.20 -32.68 23.37
CA SER A 572 24.17 -32.53 24.47
C SER A 572 24.65 -31.09 24.62
N PRO A 573 24.95 -30.59 25.83
CA PRO A 573 25.35 -29.20 26.04
C PRO A 573 26.49 -28.74 25.11
N GLY A 574 26.29 -27.61 24.45
CA GLY A 574 27.26 -27.00 23.55
C GLY A 574 26.85 -25.61 23.10
N PHE A 575 27.69 -24.95 22.31
CA PHE A 575 27.41 -23.64 21.75
C PHE A 575 28.08 -23.41 20.40
N ILE A 576 27.58 -22.43 19.65
CA ILE A 576 28.19 -21.89 18.43
C ILE A 576 28.69 -20.49 18.75
N ILE A 577 29.90 -20.15 18.31
CA ILE A 577 30.45 -18.81 18.43
C ILE A 577 30.11 -17.99 17.19
N GLN A 578 29.67 -16.75 17.38
CA GLN A 578 29.50 -15.74 16.33
C GLN A 578 30.21 -14.46 16.76
N ASN A 579 30.97 -13.85 15.85
CA ASN A 579 31.65 -12.58 16.08
C ASN A 579 31.10 -11.53 15.10
N ILE A 580 30.68 -10.39 15.63
CA ILE A 580 30.14 -9.28 14.85
C ILE A 580 31.06 -8.08 14.98
N ASP A 581 31.68 -7.69 13.87
CA ASP A 581 32.44 -6.46 13.79
C ASP A 581 31.54 -5.29 13.38
N PHE A 582 31.29 -4.40 14.33
CA PHE A 582 30.55 -3.15 14.11
C PHE A 582 31.38 -2.07 13.41
N LYS A 583 32.68 -2.24 13.18
CA LYS A 583 33.44 -1.32 12.31
C LYS A 583 33.28 -1.66 10.84
N ASN A 584 32.92 -2.90 10.51
CA ASN A 584 32.58 -3.29 9.15
C ASN A 584 31.22 -2.68 8.72
N ARG A 585 31.27 -1.76 7.74
CA ARG A 585 30.12 -1.02 7.16
C ARG A 585 29.98 -1.20 5.65
N ARG A 586 30.48 -2.33 5.10
CA ARG A 586 30.45 -2.60 3.65
C ARG A 586 29.06 -2.97 3.12
N ASP A 587 28.13 -3.29 4.01
CA ASP A 587 26.79 -3.81 3.77
C ASP A 587 25.71 -2.72 3.75
N THR A 588 25.90 -1.71 2.90
CA THR A 588 24.94 -0.63 2.72
C THR A 588 23.72 -1.03 1.89
N LEU A 589 22.63 -0.27 2.00
CA LEU A 589 21.40 -0.53 1.25
C LEU A 589 21.55 -0.09 -0.21
N GLU A 590 21.16 -0.96 -1.13
CA GLU A 590 21.06 -0.66 -2.56
C GLU A 590 19.66 -0.15 -2.95
N SER A 591 18.62 -0.64 -2.26
CA SER A 591 17.21 -0.24 -2.40
C SER A 591 16.45 -0.64 -1.13
N PHE A 592 15.33 0.03 -0.87
CA PHE A 592 14.39 -0.38 0.18
C PHE A 592 13.50 -1.56 -0.23
N ASN A 593 13.33 -1.84 -1.54
CA ASN A 593 12.26 -2.73 -2.02
C ASN A 593 12.72 -3.90 -2.91
N ASN A 594 14.00 -4.28 -2.86
CA ASN A 594 14.52 -5.41 -3.66
C ASN A 594 14.17 -6.80 -3.13
N GLU A 595 13.58 -6.89 -1.94
CA GLU A 595 13.24 -8.16 -1.30
C GLU A 595 12.04 -8.82 -1.97
N LYS A 596 12.16 -10.13 -2.23
CA LYS A 596 11.08 -10.98 -2.72
C LYS A 596 10.61 -11.95 -1.64
N ILE A 597 9.32 -12.28 -1.68
CA ILE A 597 8.75 -13.33 -0.83
C ILE A 597 9.16 -14.70 -1.35
N ILE A 598 9.16 -14.91 -2.67
CA ILE A 598 9.59 -16.15 -3.29
C ILE A 598 10.71 -15.87 -4.30
N ASP A 599 11.84 -16.58 -4.16
CA ASP A 599 12.99 -16.44 -5.05
C ASP A 599 13.85 -17.73 -5.05
N ASN A 600 14.77 -17.85 -6.01
CA ASN A 600 15.70 -18.97 -6.11
C ASN A 600 16.88 -18.86 -5.12
N LYS A 601 16.95 -17.76 -4.35
CA LYS A 601 18.00 -17.49 -3.37
C LYS A 601 17.45 -16.72 -2.19
N ILE A 602 18.09 -16.86 -1.04
CA ILE A 602 17.87 -15.97 0.10
C ILE A 602 18.56 -14.63 -0.20
N TYR A 603 17.88 -13.52 0.10
CA TYR A 603 18.43 -12.18 -0.13
C TYR A 603 19.66 -11.93 0.74
N LYS A 604 20.71 -11.30 0.17
CA LYS A 604 22.02 -11.15 0.85
C LYS A 604 21.92 -10.52 2.24
N ARG A 605 21.09 -9.47 2.38
CA ARG A 605 20.84 -8.79 3.66
C ARG A 605 20.28 -9.73 4.72
N ASP A 606 19.55 -10.76 4.32
CA ASP A 606 18.85 -11.63 5.25
C ASP A 606 19.77 -12.74 5.80
N PHE A 607 20.84 -13.12 5.09
CA PHE A 607 21.78 -14.17 5.54
C PHE A 607 23.22 -13.69 5.85
N TYR A 608 23.62 -12.49 5.43
CA TYR A 608 24.99 -11.99 5.65
C TYR A 608 25.33 -11.91 7.14
N GLU A 609 26.46 -12.51 7.53
CA GLU A 609 26.93 -12.65 8.93
C GLU A 609 25.92 -13.34 9.88
N LYS A 610 24.91 -14.06 9.38
CA LYS A 610 23.94 -14.81 10.21
C LYS A 610 24.22 -16.31 10.20
N LEU A 611 23.83 -16.98 11.28
CA LEU A 611 23.85 -18.44 11.42
C LEU A 611 22.64 -19.03 10.69
N VAL A 612 22.85 -20.13 9.97
CA VAL A 612 21.82 -20.81 9.17
C VAL A 612 21.55 -22.18 9.77
N PHE A 613 20.27 -22.46 10.04
CA PHE A 613 19.80 -23.74 10.56
C PHE A 613 18.75 -24.33 9.63
N GLU A 614 18.92 -25.59 9.26
CA GLU A 614 18.00 -26.30 8.36
C GLU A 614 17.32 -27.48 9.06
N SER A 615 16.01 -27.65 8.85
CA SER A 615 15.31 -28.85 9.29
C SER A 615 15.57 -30.04 8.36
N GLU A 616 15.22 -31.23 8.82
CA GLU A 616 14.97 -32.35 7.93
C GLU A 616 13.85 -32.01 6.93
N VAL A 617 13.86 -32.71 5.79
CA VAL A 617 12.78 -32.65 4.81
C VAL A 617 11.49 -33.17 5.45
N PHE A 618 10.40 -32.43 5.29
CA PHE A 618 9.10 -32.83 5.79
C PHE A 618 8.49 -33.93 4.92
N ASN A 619 8.12 -35.05 5.55
CA ASN A 619 7.52 -36.19 4.86
C ASN A 619 6.01 -36.03 4.58
N ASP A 620 5.36 -35.10 5.28
CA ASP A 620 3.93 -34.83 5.21
C ASP A 620 3.67 -33.34 5.02
N SER A 621 2.57 -33.00 4.35
CA SER A 621 2.09 -31.62 4.28
C SER A 621 1.37 -31.22 5.56
N PHE A 622 1.55 -29.98 6.01
CA PHE A 622 0.85 -29.40 7.16
C PHE A 622 0.70 -27.89 6.95
N GLU A 623 0.02 -27.21 7.87
CA GLU A 623 -0.08 -25.74 7.82
C GLU A 623 0.69 -25.13 8.98
N ILE A 624 1.49 -24.12 8.70
CA ILE A 624 1.99 -23.18 9.72
C ILE A 624 0.93 -22.10 9.85
N ASN A 625 0.38 -21.95 11.05
CA ASN A 625 -0.72 -21.02 11.34
C ASN A 625 -0.44 -20.32 12.67
N GLY A 626 0.04 -19.09 12.64
CA GLY A 626 0.33 -18.32 13.86
C GLY A 626 1.65 -17.56 13.83
N SER A 627 1.95 -16.94 14.96
CA SER A 627 3.24 -16.32 15.27
C SER A 627 4.18 -17.35 15.89
N PHE A 628 5.43 -17.43 15.41
CA PHE A 628 6.43 -18.29 16.05
C PHE A 628 6.89 -17.72 17.40
N SER A 629 7.39 -18.57 18.28
CA SER A 629 7.92 -18.14 19.59
C SER A 629 9.17 -18.94 19.93
N GLY A 630 9.75 -18.75 21.10
CA GLY A 630 10.91 -19.55 21.51
C GLY A 630 11.76 -18.90 22.58
N GLU A 631 12.94 -19.46 22.75
CA GLU A 631 13.93 -19.01 23.73
C GLU A 631 15.33 -19.11 23.14
N LEU A 632 16.09 -18.02 23.22
CA LEU A 632 17.52 -18.05 22.93
C LEU A 632 18.29 -18.05 24.25
N LYS A 633 19.24 -18.97 24.37
CA LYS A 633 20.23 -18.94 25.43
C LYS A 633 21.54 -18.45 24.83
N ALA A 634 22.02 -17.33 25.35
CA ALA A 634 23.21 -16.68 24.84
C ALA A 634 24.09 -16.11 25.95
N SER A 635 25.40 -16.08 25.74
CA SER A 635 26.32 -15.26 26.55
C SER A 635 27.14 -14.39 25.63
N ILE A 636 27.26 -13.11 25.95
CA ILE A 636 27.97 -12.11 25.14
C ILE A 636 29.04 -11.39 25.95
N ASN A 637 30.11 -10.90 25.32
CA ASN A 637 31.13 -10.09 26.00
C ASN A 637 30.63 -8.67 26.38
N LYS A 638 29.47 -8.25 25.85
CA LYS A 638 28.88 -6.92 26.04
C LYS A 638 27.66 -6.92 26.98
N LYS A 639 26.98 -5.78 27.13
CA LYS A 639 25.79 -5.62 28.01
C LYS A 639 24.46 -5.68 27.28
N ASP A 640 24.47 -5.62 25.95
CA ASP A 640 23.26 -5.65 25.14
C ASP A 640 23.58 -6.06 23.69
N MET A 641 22.54 -6.47 22.95
CA MET A 641 22.58 -6.72 21.52
C MET A 641 21.16 -6.65 20.93
N ASP A 642 21.04 -6.39 19.63
CA ASP A 642 19.76 -6.49 18.94
C ASP A 642 19.73 -7.74 18.05
N ILE A 643 18.73 -8.60 18.25
CA ILE A 643 18.64 -9.95 17.67
C ILE A 643 17.75 -9.93 16.43
N THR A 644 18.14 -10.72 15.43
CA THR A 644 17.34 -10.96 14.21
C THR A 644 17.03 -12.44 14.01
N ILE A 645 15.80 -12.75 13.60
CA ILE A 645 15.41 -14.09 13.14
C ILE A 645 14.59 -13.98 11.85
N ASN A 646 15.01 -14.66 10.79
CA ASN A 646 14.20 -14.88 9.59
C ASN A 646 13.83 -16.36 9.48
N ILE A 647 12.64 -16.64 8.96
CA ILE A 647 12.17 -18.00 8.71
C ILE A 647 11.72 -18.13 7.26
N TYR A 648 12.26 -19.14 6.57
CA TYR A 648 11.90 -19.49 5.20
C TYR A 648 11.42 -20.93 5.15
N GLU A 649 10.51 -21.20 4.22
CA GLU A 649 10.36 -22.52 3.65
C GLU A 649 11.31 -22.63 2.45
N LYS A 650 12.13 -23.69 2.42
CA LYS A 650 12.79 -24.13 1.20
C LYS A 650 11.90 -25.17 0.54
N LEU A 651 11.37 -24.83 -0.62
CA LEU A 651 10.45 -25.65 -1.39
C LEU A 651 11.17 -26.84 -1.99
N ALA A 652 10.43 -27.90 -2.33
CA ALA A 652 10.97 -29.10 -3.00
C ALA A 652 11.68 -28.78 -4.34
N ASN A 653 11.30 -27.68 -5.01
CA ASN A 653 11.94 -27.21 -6.24
C ASN A 653 13.21 -26.37 -6.00
N GLY A 654 13.64 -26.20 -4.74
CA GLY A 654 14.83 -25.44 -4.34
C GLY A 654 14.62 -23.94 -4.15
N GLN A 655 13.42 -23.41 -4.41
CA GLN A 655 13.10 -22.01 -4.15
C GLN A 655 12.93 -21.74 -2.65
N TYR A 656 13.11 -20.50 -2.24
CA TYR A 656 12.92 -20.04 -0.86
C TYR A 656 11.69 -19.15 -0.80
N PHE A 657 10.79 -19.45 0.13
CA PHE A 657 9.62 -18.65 0.45
C PHE A 657 9.76 -18.06 1.84
N LYS A 658 9.79 -16.73 1.94
CA LYS A 658 9.88 -16.00 3.20
C LYS A 658 8.55 -16.07 3.94
N LEU A 659 8.51 -16.73 5.09
CA LEU A 659 7.27 -17.00 5.81
C LEU A 659 6.67 -15.75 6.46
N SER A 660 7.51 -14.83 6.92
CA SER A 660 7.11 -13.60 7.59
C SER A 660 8.19 -12.52 7.47
N HIS A 661 7.86 -11.29 7.89
CA HIS A 661 8.87 -10.27 8.15
C HIS A 661 9.93 -10.75 9.16
N GLU A 662 11.12 -10.15 9.09
CA GLU A 662 12.21 -10.41 10.03
C GLU A 662 11.75 -10.07 11.46
N TYR A 663 11.94 -11.01 12.39
CA TYR A 663 11.87 -10.69 13.81
C TYR A 663 13.11 -9.90 14.19
N PHE A 664 12.91 -8.69 14.71
CA PHE A 664 13.95 -7.78 15.18
C PHE A 664 13.61 -7.34 16.60
N ALA A 665 14.55 -7.50 17.55
CA ALA A 665 14.30 -7.15 18.95
C ALA A 665 15.56 -6.83 19.76
N ARG A 666 15.45 -5.87 20.68
CA ARG A 666 16.49 -5.57 21.67
C ARG A 666 16.51 -6.58 22.80
N ALA A 667 17.64 -7.25 23.00
CA ALA A 667 17.76 -8.32 24.00
C ALA A 667 17.43 -7.82 25.41
N SER A 668 17.88 -6.62 25.78
CA SER A 668 17.62 -6.02 27.09
C SER A 668 16.15 -5.65 27.37
N TYR A 669 15.26 -5.67 26.37
CA TYR A 669 13.81 -5.46 26.53
C TYR A 669 12.99 -6.73 26.27
N SER A 670 13.63 -7.85 25.91
CA SER A 670 12.95 -9.10 25.56
C SER A 670 12.05 -9.63 26.69
N LYS A 671 12.47 -9.48 27.95
CA LYS A 671 11.71 -9.90 29.13
C LYS A 671 10.53 -8.95 29.41
N ASP A 672 10.76 -7.64 29.32
CA ASP A 672 9.76 -6.59 29.55
C ASP A 672 10.05 -5.39 28.63
N ASN A 673 9.08 -5.00 27.78
CA ASN A 673 9.24 -3.90 26.83
C ASN A 673 9.07 -2.51 27.47
N THR A 674 8.59 -2.47 28.72
CA THR A 674 8.41 -1.24 29.51
C THR A 674 9.61 -0.93 30.40
N LYS A 675 10.49 -1.92 30.62
CA LYS A 675 11.63 -1.81 31.52
C LYS A 675 12.87 -2.49 30.94
N ARG A 676 13.92 -1.71 30.72
CA ARG A 676 15.21 -2.23 30.23
C ARG A 676 15.94 -3.02 31.31
N ILE A 677 16.36 -4.23 30.98
CA ILE A 677 17.17 -5.12 31.83
C ILE A 677 18.40 -5.54 31.03
N LEU A 678 19.55 -4.93 31.32
CA LEU A 678 20.80 -5.24 30.63
C LEU A 678 21.24 -6.69 30.86
N LEU A 679 21.91 -7.25 29.86
CA LEU A 679 22.53 -8.56 29.93
C LEU A 679 23.82 -8.47 30.77
N LYS A 680 24.16 -9.56 31.46
CA LYS A 680 25.42 -9.66 32.19
C LYS A 680 26.52 -10.21 31.27
N PRO A 681 27.64 -9.47 31.05
CA PRO A 681 28.74 -9.95 30.24
C PRO A 681 29.23 -11.34 30.67
N ASN A 682 29.45 -12.22 29.68
CA ASN A 682 29.95 -13.58 29.81
C ASN A 682 29.10 -14.51 30.70
N LYS A 683 27.85 -14.13 31.01
CA LYS A 683 26.87 -15.00 31.67
C LYS A 683 25.84 -15.49 30.66
N ILE A 684 25.36 -16.71 30.88
CA ILE A 684 24.27 -17.28 30.08
C ILE A 684 22.99 -16.55 30.48
N GLU A 685 22.37 -15.89 29.50
CA GLU A 685 21.09 -15.21 29.61
C GLU A 685 20.05 -15.94 28.76
N THR A 686 18.85 -16.04 29.30
CA THR A 686 17.65 -16.50 28.59
C THR A 686 16.94 -15.29 27.99
N ILE A 687 16.76 -15.30 26.67
CA ILE A 687 16.17 -14.23 25.88
C ILE A 687 14.91 -14.77 25.18
N PRO A 688 13.70 -14.43 25.64
CA PRO A 688 12.47 -14.92 25.04
C PRO A 688 12.24 -14.31 23.64
N ILE A 689 11.75 -15.14 22.73
CA ILE A 689 11.24 -14.73 21.41
C ILE A 689 9.72 -14.61 21.51
N LYS A 690 9.23 -13.37 21.41
CA LYS A 690 7.80 -13.04 21.49
C LYS A 690 7.48 -11.88 20.54
N ASN A 691 6.19 -11.59 20.31
CA ASN A 691 5.74 -10.50 19.44
C ASN A 691 6.31 -10.60 18.00
N THR A 692 6.38 -11.83 17.47
CA THR A 692 6.77 -12.10 16.09
C THR A 692 5.57 -11.91 15.16
N PHE A 693 5.86 -11.79 13.86
CA PHE A 693 4.82 -11.68 12.85
C PHE A 693 4.03 -12.99 12.71
N PHE A 694 2.72 -12.83 12.55
CA PHE A 694 1.78 -13.90 12.23
C PHE A 694 1.90 -14.27 10.74
N THR A 695 1.84 -15.56 10.44
CA THR A 695 1.70 -16.06 9.07
C THR A 695 0.76 -17.25 8.99
N SER A 696 0.21 -17.52 7.81
CA SER A 696 -0.50 -18.76 7.50
C SER A 696 -0.09 -19.29 6.15
N ARG A 697 0.44 -20.52 6.13
CA ARG A 697 0.96 -21.15 4.91
C ARG A 697 0.83 -22.66 4.98
N LYS A 698 0.39 -23.25 3.87
CA LYS A 698 0.49 -24.68 3.63
C LYS A 698 1.93 -25.03 3.25
N ILE A 699 2.58 -25.85 4.07
CA ILE A 699 3.90 -26.41 3.81
C ILE A 699 3.69 -27.74 3.10
N GLU A 700 4.29 -27.90 1.92
CA GLU A 700 4.17 -29.10 1.12
C GLU A 700 5.15 -30.18 1.56
N LYS A 701 4.81 -31.44 1.29
CA LYS A 701 5.75 -32.56 1.41
C LYS A 701 6.98 -32.28 0.55
N GLY A 702 8.17 -32.57 1.09
CA GLY A 702 9.44 -32.33 0.40
C GLY A 702 10.07 -30.96 0.72
N SER A 703 9.36 -30.09 1.44
CA SER A 703 9.91 -28.82 1.91
C SER A 703 10.78 -28.96 3.17
N GLN A 704 11.61 -27.95 3.44
CA GLN A 704 12.38 -27.80 4.67
C GLN A 704 12.10 -26.43 5.30
N LEU A 705 12.30 -26.31 6.61
CA LEU A 705 12.34 -25.03 7.30
C LEU A 705 13.79 -24.54 7.39
N ILE A 706 14.01 -23.27 7.08
CA ILE A 706 15.30 -22.60 7.22
C ILE A 706 15.14 -21.44 8.21
N ILE A 707 15.98 -21.40 9.24
CA ILE A 707 16.02 -20.31 10.22
C ILE A 707 17.37 -19.61 10.12
N LEU A 708 17.34 -18.28 9.99
CA LEU A 708 18.51 -17.42 10.01
C LEU A 708 18.54 -16.65 11.32
N LEU A 709 19.56 -16.85 12.17
CA LEU A 709 19.75 -16.16 13.44
C LEU A 709 20.96 -15.23 13.37
N GLY A 710 20.83 -13.99 13.81
CA GLY A 710 21.98 -13.11 13.91
C GLY A 710 21.71 -11.84 14.69
N VAL A 711 22.56 -10.83 14.46
CA VAL A 711 22.49 -9.52 15.09
C VAL A 711 22.08 -8.48 14.06
N ARG A 712 21.25 -7.52 14.47
CA ARG A 712 20.90 -6.40 13.60
C ARG A 712 22.10 -5.47 13.44
N LYS A 713 22.58 -5.34 12.20
CA LYS A 713 23.66 -4.44 11.81
C LYS A 713 23.37 -3.93 10.40
N SER A 714 22.47 -2.96 10.24
CA SER A 714 22.02 -2.50 8.92
C SER A 714 21.58 -1.03 8.92
N PRO A 715 21.63 -0.32 7.77
CA PRO A 715 21.32 1.11 7.69
C PRO A 715 19.86 1.49 7.99
N ASP A 716 18.93 0.55 7.96
CA ASP A 716 17.48 0.72 8.18
C ASP A 716 17.06 0.53 9.65
N ALA A 717 18.01 0.51 10.59
CA ALA A 717 17.74 0.48 12.03
C ALA A 717 18.79 1.27 12.82
N GLN A 718 18.40 1.70 14.02
CA GLN A 718 19.34 2.13 15.04
C GLN A 718 20.31 0.98 15.39
N ILE A 719 21.62 1.27 15.46
CA ILE A 719 22.67 0.29 15.77
C ILE A 719 22.94 0.21 17.28
N ASN A 720 22.82 -1.00 17.85
CA ASN A 720 23.20 -1.33 19.22
C ASN A 720 24.65 -1.84 19.28
N TYR A 721 25.56 -1.02 19.80
CA TYR A 721 26.98 -1.35 19.98
C TYR A 721 27.24 -2.11 21.29
N GLY A 722 26.22 -2.32 22.12
CA GLY A 722 26.24 -3.19 23.29
C GLY A 722 26.82 -2.56 24.56
N THR A 723 26.97 -1.24 24.62
CA THR A 723 27.60 -0.57 25.78
C THR A 723 26.70 -0.55 27.01
N GLY A 724 25.38 -0.63 26.79
CA GLY A 724 24.35 -0.47 27.82
C GLY A 724 23.88 0.97 28.01
N LYS A 725 24.46 1.95 27.30
CA LYS A 725 23.95 3.34 27.21
C LYS A 725 22.63 3.37 26.45
N ASP A 726 21.98 4.55 26.41
CA ASP A 726 20.94 4.79 25.42
C ASP A 726 21.52 4.59 24.02
N VAL A 727 20.92 3.65 23.28
CA VAL A 727 21.38 3.27 21.94
C VAL A 727 21.27 4.45 20.96
N SER A 728 20.42 5.45 21.24
CA SER A 728 20.33 6.65 20.39
C SER A 728 21.61 7.50 20.40
N GLN A 729 22.41 7.36 21.45
CA GLN A 729 23.64 8.11 21.70
C GLN A 729 24.90 7.31 21.35
N GLU A 730 24.78 6.00 21.14
CA GLU A 730 25.91 5.15 20.76
C GLU A 730 26.35 5.44 19.33
N SER A 731 27.65 5.33 19.08
CA SER A 731 28.28 5.59 17.77
C SER A 731 29.37 4.56 17.48
N ILE A 732 29.98 4.63 16.30
CA ILE A 732 31.09 3.73 15.95
C ILE A 732 32.30 3.85 16.88
N LEU A 733 32.43 4.95 17.64
CA LEU A 733 33.45 5.09 18.69
C LEU A 733 33.24 4.08 19.84
N ASP A 734 32.03 3.59 20.02
CA ASP A 734 31.69 2.55 21.00
C ASP A 734 32.02 1.13 20.50
N ALA A 735 32.35 0.96 19.21
CA ALA A 735 32.73 -0.33 18.59
C ALA A 735 34.19 -0.74 18.92
N LYS A 736 34.66 -0.55 20.16
CA LYS A 736 36.07 -0.78 20.54
C LYS A 736 36.53 -2.21 20.27
N GLU A 737 35.73 -3.18 20.71
CA GLU A 737 35.90 -4.62 20.51
C GLU A 737 34.68 -5.19 19.75
N PRO A 738 34.86 -6.24 18.93
CA PRO A 738 33.74 -6.98 18.32
C PRO A 738 32.75 -7.50 19.37
N LEU A 739 31.50 -7.70 18.97
CA LEU A 739 30.53 -8.44 19.78
C LEU A 739 30.78 -9.94 19.58
N GLU A 740 31.17 -10.61 20.64
CA GLU A 740 31.33 -12.06 20.69
C GLU A 740 30.09 -12.67 21.33
N ILE A 741 29.53 -13.69 20.69
CA ILE A 741 28.30 -14.35 21.13
C ILE A 741 28.53 -15.85 21.16
N LYS A 742 28.17 -16.48 22.28
CA LYS A 742 27.98 -17.93 22.36
C LYS A 742 26.48 -18.21 22.35
N TRP A 743 26.01 -18.81 21.26
CA TRP A 743 24.63 -19.31 21.13
C TRP A 743 24.57 -20.75 21.62
N TYR A 744 23.89 -21.00 22.74
CA TYR A 744 23.82 -22.33 23.32
C TYR A 744 22.76 -23.17 22.60
N ASN A 745 23.05 -24.46 22.41
CA ASN A 745 22.23 -25.36 21.60
C ASN A 745 20.94 -25.83 22.28
N ASP A 746 20.67 -25.37 23.50
CA ASP A 746 19.37 -25.48 24.14
C ASP A 746 18.45 -24.29 23.85
N SER A 747 18.90 -23.35 22.99
CA SER A 747 18.04 -22.39 22.30
C SER A 747 17.07 -23.10 21.37
N TYR A 748 15.83 -22.64 21.30
CA TYR A 748 14.80 -23.23 20.45
C TYR A 748 13.82 -22.21 19.88
N VAL A 749 13.20 -22.58 18.77
CA VAL A 749 12.03 -21.91 18.17
C VAL A 749 10.86 -22.88 18.14
N GLU A 750 9.65 -22.38 18.41
CA GLU A 750 8.39 -23.08 18.29
C GLU A 750 7.56 -22.52 17.14
N ILE A 751 7.17 -23.41 16.22
CA ILE A 751 6.33 -23.09 15.08
C ILE A 751 4.92 -23.63 15.34
N PRO A 752 3.89 -22.78 15.36
CA PRO A 752 2.51 -23.23 15.52
C PRO A 752 2.03 -23.89 14.23
N VAL A 753 1.51 -25.11 14.33
CA VAL A 753 1.06 -25.90 13.18
C VAL A 753 -0.35 -26.46 13.36
N MET A 754 -1.03 -26.63 12.24
CA MET A 754 -2.26 -27.41 12.13
C MET A 754 -1.93 -28.73 11.42
N GLN A 755 -2.05 -29.83 12.15
CA GLN A 755 -1.98 -31.19 11.61
C GLN A 755 -3.37 -31.84 11.65
N LYS A 756 -3.74 -32.59 10.62
CA LYS A 756 -5.02 -33.29 10.55
C LYS A 756 -5.07 -34.49 11.48
#